data_AF-A0AA36EVA2-F1
#
_entry.id   AF-A0AA36EVA2-F1
#
_cell.length_a   1.000
_cell.length_b   1.000
_cell.length_c   1.000
_cell.angle_alpha   90.00
_cell.angle_beta   90.00
_cell.angle_gamma   90.00
#
_symmetry.space_group_name_H-M   'P 1'
#
loop_
_entity.id
_entity.type
_entity.pdbx_description
1 polymer ?
#
loop_
_entity_poly.entity_id
_entity_poly.type
_entity_poly.pdbx_seq_one_letter_code
_entity_poly.pdbx_strand_id
1 'polypeptide(L)'
;MNEDINVDTDLCNRFRYQNRQLDNLTANEYLAFKKNYEENFKEQHPVDGAEDGYKLTTDGEIYEHKKYAQNDVTTSNEISSEYFAKENGNVTNKTKKEISSQKPPENEISPLPYNRRLFISCLSLLTLISLLSRLYKIEEPPHVCWDETHFGKMASWYIQRTFFFDVHPPLGKMLIAFSGLLTGYDGNFPFAKPGDEYEDTQYVGMRIFCALLGTAIIPISFLIVWELTKSIIASFLAGLIILADTGILTLSRHILLDPILLFFIMMSTYSILKFVSLRQKSFTLQWWFWLSTTGIFLAFSIGVKFVGLFVILLAGYTTAKDLWDILGDTSIPLVLFIRHFIARSLCLIILPIFIYMLIFCVHFKILHKSGNGDGFYSSAFQSQLIGNKLYNVSMPENVAYGSIISLKQKRAGGAYLHSHHHLYPEEHPPRQQQVTTYSHKDENNLWKIKYPEREAPFSTSPQILKNGDLIRLEHVITRRNLHSHQEVAPITQRHYQVTGYGQDGVGDGNDMWIVEIVGVSDRNSVQTVRSKVRLIHYYMRCALQSHDKRLPKWGWEQLEVTCNPNIKDPKTLWSVEEVWDSRLPNVSFEVYSPNFLEKFIESHVVMTQGNSGLKPSEGELTSRPWQWPIDYKGQTFSGKDHRIYLLAYKIL
;
A
#
# COMPACT_ATOMS: atom_id res chain seq x y z
N MET A 1 35.77 -23.95 -32.88
CA MET A 1 35.04 -22.69 -33.15
C MET A 1 34.17 -22.45 -31.93
N ASN A 2 34.54 -21.42 -31.17
CA ASN A 2 33.91 -20.81 -29.99
C ASN A 2 33.69 -21.66 -28.73
N GLU A 3 34.65 -21.55 -27.79
CA GLU A 3 34.38 -21.53 -26.36
C GLU A 3 34.76 -20.14 -25.83
N ASP A 4 33.77 -19.41 -25.31
CA ASP A 4 33.95 -18.14 -24.60
C ASP A 4 34.46 -18.43 -23.18
N ILE A 5 35.72 -18.08 -22.92
CA ILE A 5 36.29 -18.07 -21.57
C ILE A 5 36.15 -16.66 -20.99
N ASN A 6 35.45 -16.64 -19.86
CA ASN A 6 35.07 -15.52 -19.02
C ASN A 6 36.31 -14.81 -18.41
N VAL A 7 36.72 -13.67 -19.00
CA VAL A 7 37.79 -12.81 -18.48
C VAL A 7 37.18 -11.71 -17.62
N ASP A 8 36.87 -12.00 -16.35
CA ASP A 8 36.71 -10.91 -15.36
C ASP A 8 36.90 -11.33 -13.87
N THR A 9 37.25 -12.59 -13.60
CA THR A 9 37.43 -13.07 -12.21
C THR A 9 38.89 -13.30 -11.82
N ASP A 10 39.80 -13.48 -12.77
CA ASP A 10 41.22 -13.76 -12.47
C ASP A 10 42.05 -12.48 -12.20
N LEU A 11 41.68 -11.35 -12.84
CA LEU A 11 42.37 -10.07 -12.65
C LEU A 11 42.09 -9.46 -11.26
N CYS A 12 40.83 -9.55 -10.79
CA CYS A 12 40.44 -9.10 -9.46
C CYS A 12 41.06 -9.95 -8.34
N ASN A 13 41.25 -11.26 -8.57
CA ASN A 13 41.90 -12.14 -7.60
C ASN A 13 43.42 -11.94 -7.54
N ARG A 14 44.08 -11.62 -8.67
CA ARG A 14 45.50 -11.20 -8.67
C ARG A 14 45.72 -9.88 -7.93
N PHE A 15 44.83 -8.90 -8.10
CA PHE A 15 44.89 -7.64 -7.34
C PHE A 15 44.65 -7.85 -5.83
N ARG A 16 43.74 -8.75 -5.44
CA ARG A 16 43.50 -9.07 -4.02
C ARG A 16 44.61 -9.89 -3.37
N TYR A 17 45.35 -10.70 -4.12
CA TYR A 17 46.48 -11.47 -3.61
C TYR A 17 47.74 -10.59 -3.44
N GLN A 18 47.99 -9.63 -4.36
CA GLN A 18 49.11 -8.70 -4.24
C GLN A 18 48.89 -7.64 -3.14
N ASN A 19 47.65 -7.18 -2.91
CA ASN A 19 47.38 -6.20 -1.84
C ASN A 19 47.55 -6.77 -0.42
N ARG A 20 47.41 -8.09 -0.21
CA ARG A 20 47.66 -8.72 1.10
C ARG A 20 49.13 -8.77 1.52
N GLN A 21 50.07 -8.57 0.59
CA GLN A 21 51.51 -8.54 0.90
C GLN A 21 52.00 -7.12 1.25
N LEU A 22 51.19 -6.09 0.99
CA LEU A 22 51.55 -4.68 1.24
C LEU A 22 51.24 -4.21 2.67
N ASP A 23 50.34 -4.91 3.37
CA ASP A 23 49.88 -4.51 4.71
C ASP A 23 50.91 -4.72 5.83
N ASN A 24 52.03 -5.43 5.56
CA ASN A 24 53.07 -5.75 6.54
C ASN A 24 54.45 -5.14 6.23
N LEU A 25 54.57 -4.28 5.21
CA LEU A 25 55.85 -3.65 4.86
C LEU A 25 56.06 -2.38 5.68
N THR A 26 57.25 -2.23 6.23
CA THR A 26 57.70 -0.95 6.79
C THR A 26 57.82 0.09 5.68
N ALA A 27 57.75 1.39 6.02
CA ALA A 27 57.77 2.48 5.04
C ALA A 27 59.00 2.42 4.09
N ASN A 28 60.14 1.93 4.59
CA ASN A 28 61.36 1.76 3.79
C ASN A 28 61.26 0.58 2.81
N GLU A 29 60.56 -0.51 3.18
CA GLU A 29 60.35 -1.67 2.32
C GLU A 29 59.31 -1.37 1.23
N TYR A 30 58.29 -0.57 1.53
CA TYR A 30 57.34 -0.06 0.53
C TYR A 30 58.03 0.87 -0.49
N LEU A 31 58.92 1.75 -0.03
CA LEU A 31 59.71 2.62 -0.91
C LEU A 31 60.68 1.82 -1.80
N ALA A 32 61.31 0.78 -1.26
CA ALA A 32 62.15 -0.14 -2.04
C ALA A 32 61.33 -0.93 -3.07
N PHE A 33 60.14 -1.42 -2.70
CA PHE A 33 59.21 -2.10 -3.60
C PHE A 33 58.72 -1.18 -4.73
N LYS A 34 58.32 0.05 -4.40
CA LYS A 34 57.88 1.05 -5.38
C LYS A 34 58.99 1.41 -6.36
N LYS A 35 60.21 1.62 -5.87
CA LYS A 35 61.38 1.92 -6.71
C LYS A 35 61.69 0.76 -7.66
N ASN A 36 61.64 -0.47 -7.16
CA ASN A 36 61.87 -1.67 -7.97
C ASN A 36 60.75 -1.89 -9.01
N TYR A 37 59.49 -1.56 -8.68
CA TYR A 37 58.37 -1.61 -9.62
C TYR A 37 58.49 -0.55 -10.73
N GLU A 38 58.87 0.69 -10.39
CA GLU A 38 59.09 1.76 -11.36
C GLU A 38 60.30 1.50 -12.27
N GLU A 39 61.36 0.88 -11.75
CA GLU A 39 62.52 0.44 -12.54
C GLU A 39 62.15 -0.71 -13.48
N ASN A 40 61.43 -1.74 -13.02
CA ASN A 40 60.93 -2.83 -13.86
C ASN A 40 59.93 -2.35 -14.93
N PHE A 41 59.09 -1.35 -14.62
CA PHE A 41 58.14 -0.78 -15.58
C PHE A 41 58.85 0.01 -16.68
N LYS A 42 59.97 0.70 -16.35
CA LYS A 42 60.82 1.37 -17.34
C LYS A 42 61.64 0.39 -18.19
N GLU A 43 62.05 -0.75 -17.64
CA GLU A 43 62.70 -1.83 -18.42
C GLU A 43 61.73 -2.52 -19.38
N GLN A 44 60.46 -2.67 -19.02
CA GLN A 44 59.43 -3.28 -19.88
C GLN A 44 58.88 -2.32 -20.95
N HIS A 45 59.06 -1.00 -20.78
CA HIS A 45 58.60 0.03 -21.70
C HIS A 45 59.66 1.12 -21.93
N PRO A 46 60.76 0.81 -22.66
CA PRO A 46 61.76 1.81 -23.01
C PRO A 46 61.17 2.78 -24.04
N VAL A 47 61.03 4.04 -23.66
CA VAL A 47 60.75 5.13 -24.61
C VAL A 47 62.07 5.83 -24.89
N ASP A 48 62.65 5.52 -26.06
CA ASP A 48 63.77 6.28 -26.60
C ASP A 48 63.30 7.69 -26.98
N GLY A 49 64.14 8.68 -26.70
CA GLY A 49 63.79 10.08 -26.68
C GLY A 49 63.14 10.61 -27.96
N ALA A 50 62.11 11.43 -27.77
CA ALA A 50 61.77 12.51 -28.69
C ALA A 50 60.99 13.58 -27.93
N GLU A 51 61.62 14.75 -27.86
CA GLU A 51 60.95 16.04 -27.75
C GLU A 51 59.88 16.17 -28.85
N ASP A 52 58.86 16.98 -28.57
CA ASP A 52 57.96 17.62 -29.53
C ASP A 52 56.96 16.75 -30.34
N GLY A 53 55.76 16.67 -29.75
CA GLY A 53 54.42 16.86 -30.35
C GLY A 53 54.10 16.40 -31.78
N TYR A 54 53.03 15.60 -31.90
CA TYR A 54 52.16 15.60 -33.09
C TYR A 54 50.66 15.56 -32.74
N LYS A 55 49.91 16.49 -33.35
CA LYS A 55 48.45 16.55 -33.44
C LYS A 55 47.96 15.83 -34.70
N LEU A 56 46.76 15.27 -34.65
CA LEU A 56 45.87 15.12 -35.81
C LEU A 56 44.42 15.44 -35.38
N THR A 57 43.80 16.36 -36.12
CA THR A 57 42.44 16.94 -36.01
C THR A 57 41.58 16.42 -37.18
N THR A 58 40.25 16.55 -37.34
CA THR A 58 39.13 17.46 -36.92
C THR A 58 37.79 16.65 -36.97
N ASP A 59 36.63 17.00 -36.39
CA ASP A 59 35.76 18.18 -36.58
C ASP A 59 34.79 18.40 -35.40
N GLY A 60 34.61 19.66 -34.96
CA GLY A 60 33.30 20.16 -34.51
C GLY A 60 33.03 20.42 -33.02
N GLU A 61 33.48 21.59 -32.55
CA GLU A 61 32.94 22.40 -31.43
C GLU A 61 33.38 22.15 -29.97
N ILE A 62 33.53 23.28 -29.29
CA ILE A 62 34.46 23.62 -28.19
C ILE A 62 33.65 23.94 -26.93
N TYR A 63 34.12 23.59 -25.73
CA TYR A 63 34.08 24.52 -24.57
C TYR A 63 35.26 24.27 -23.60
N GLU A 64 35.97 25.36 -23.29
CA GLU A 64 37.13 25.49 -22.41
C GLU A 64 36.83 25.14 -20.94
N HIS A 65 37.86 24.70 -20.19
CA HIS A 65 38.10 25.31 -18.87
C HIS A 65 39.59 25.46 -18.56
N LYS A 66 39.92 26.69 -18.14
CA LYS A 66 41.23 27.31 -17.93
C LYS A 66 42.03 26.73 -16.75
N LYS A 67 43.35 26.76 -16.93
CA LYS A 67 44.41 26.74 -15.90
C LYS A 67 44.30 27.91 -14.92
N TYR A 68 44.66 27.65 -13.66
CA TYR A 68 45.42 28.53 -12.76
C TYR A 68 46.31 27.57 -11.92
N ALA A 69 47.64 27.45 -12.12
CA ALA A 69 48.74 28.37 -11.76
C ALA A 69 48.64 28.84 -10.29
N GLN A 70 49.35 28.19 -9.35
CA GLN A 70 50.73 28.50 -8.94
C GLN A 70 50.79 29.79 -8.12
N ASN A 71 51.19 29.70 -6.83
CA ASN A 71 51.99 30.73 -6.15
C ASN A 71 52.51 30.28 -4.77
N ASP A 72 53.74 30.71 -4.54
CA ASP A 72 54.43 31.03 -3.28
C ASP A 72 55.22 29.94 -2.54
N VAL A 73 56.43 29.73 -3.05
CA VAL A 73 57.66 29.47 -2.29
C VAL A 73 58.30 30.82 -1.98
N THR A 74 58.40 31.20 -0.70
CA THR A 74 59.39 32.19 -0.24
C THR A 74 60.03 31.77 1.07
N THR A 75 61.35 31.80 1.02
CA THR A 75 62.37 31.58 2.03
C THR A 75 62.28 32.50 3.26
N SER A 76 62.59 31.98 4.44
CA SER A 76 63.42 32.68 5.44
C SER A 76 63.88 31.74 6.55
N ASN A 77 65.19 31.46 6.55
CA ASN A 77 65.94 31.07 7.73
C ASN A 77 66.04 32.28 8.68
N GLU A 78 66.38 32.00 9.95
CA GLU A 78 66.80 32.93 11.01
C GLU A 78 65.70 33.62 11.81
N ILE A 79 65.18 32.94 12.84
CA ILE A 79 65.02 33.52 14.19
C ILE A 79 65.22 32.40 15.22
N SER A 80 66.38 32.35 15.87
CA SER A 80 66.52 31.77 17.21
C SER A 80 67.83 32.24 17.85
N SER A 81 67.77 33.42 18.44
CA SER A 81 68.70 33.81 19.50
C SER A 81 67.93 34.57 20.57
N GLU A 82 68.19 34.17 21.81
CA GLU A 82 67.79 34.78 23.07
C GLU A 82 66.35 34.57 23.50
N TYR A 83 66.16 33.72 24.53
CA TYR A 83 65.53 34.13 25.80
C TYR A 83 65.84 33.05 26.88
N PHE A 84 66.76 33.42 27.79
CA PHE A 84 67.12 32.91 29.14
C PHE A 84 67.56 31.43 29.33
N ALA A 85 68.78 31.04 29.76
CA ALA A 85 69.68 31.41 30.88
C ALA A 85 69.46 30.63 32.21
N LYS A 86 70.48 29.81 32.54
CA LYS A 86 70.95 29.27 33.85
C LYS A 86 70.00 28.31 34.62
N GLU A 87 70.43 27.21 35.27
CA GLU A 87 71.70 26.87 35.93
C GLU A 87 71.78 25.34 36.25
N ASN A 88 73.01 24.80 36.21
CA ASN A 88 73.62 23.71 37.01
C ASN A 88 72.89 22.38 37.33
N GLY A 89 73.55 21.27 36.95
CA GLY A 89 73.91 20.21 37.92
C GLY A 89 73.20 18.84 37.79
N ASN A 90 74.02 17.81 37.54
CA ASN A 90 73.82 16.39 37.87
C ASN A 90 72.55 15.69 37.35
N VAL A 91 72.70 15.10 36.15
CA VAL A 91 71.80 14.12 35.57
C VAL A 91 71.76 12.86 36.46
N THR A 92 70.66 12.68 37.18
CA THR A 92 70.23 11.39 37.74
C THR A 92 68.82 11.06 37.24
N ASN A 93 68.67 9.81 36.81
CA ASN A 93 67.49 9.12 36.27
C ASN A 93 66.10 9.63 36.70
N LYS A 94 65.39 10.28 35.77
CA LYS A 94 63.92 10.45 35.62
C LYS A 94 63.79 10.96 34.17
N THR A 95 63.19 10.31 33.18
CA THR A 95 61.83 9.78 33.05
C THR A 95 61.78 8.94 31.77
N LYS A 96 61.30 7.69 31.86
CA LYS A 96 60.95 6.87 30.70
C LYS A 96 59.50 7.20 30.31
N LYS A 97 59.32 8.35 29.66
CA LYS A 97 58.11 8.73 28.94
C LYS A 97 58.52 9.80 27.94
N GLU A 98 58.03 9.67 26.72
CA GLU A 98 58.22 10.58 25.58
C GLU A 98 59.53 10.37 24.81
N ILE A 99 59.46 9.56 23.76
CA ILE A 99 59.83 9.95 22.39
C ILE A 99 59.04 9.03 21.43
N SER A 100 58.25 9.69 20.57
CA SER A 100 57.80 9.26 19.24
C SER A 100 56.71 8.17 19.08
N SER A 101 55.51 8.64 18.74
CA SER A 101 54.84 8.23 17.49
C SER A 101 53.86 9.33 17.05
N GLN A 102 54.36 10.39 16.41
CA GLN A 102 53.52 11.29 15.62
C GLN A 102 53.21 10.61 14.28
N LYS A 103 51.91 10.32 14.04
CA LYS A 103 51.40 9.92 12.72
C LYS A 103 51.45 11.11 11.74
N PRO A 104 51.65 10.88 10.43
CA PRO A 104 51.57 11.94 9.44
C PRO A 104 50.15 12.52 9.37
N PRO A 105 49.96 13.80 9.00
CA PRO A 105 48.65 14.42 8.95
C PRO A 105 47.86 13.85 7.78
N GLU A 106 46.81 13.09 8.07
CA GLU A 106 45.72 12.88 7.13
C GLU A 106 45.06 14.24 6.87
N ASN A 107 44.96 14.63 5.61
CA ASN A 107 44.06 15.72 5.18
C ASN A 107 42.61 15.25 5.38
N GLU A 108 42.15 15.22 6.63
CA GLU A 108 40.74 15.23 6.94
C GLU A 108 40.20 16.59 6.47
N ILE A 109 39.29 16.57 5.49
CA ILE A 109 38.37 17.69 5.29
C ILE A 109 37.60 17.80 6.60
N SER A 110 38.04 18.71 7.46
CA SER A 110 37.40 18.97 8.74
C SER A 110 35.90 19.23 8.48
N PRO A 111 34.98 18.49 9.14
CA PRO A 111 33.57 18.78 9.01
C PRO A 111 33.37 20.23 9.43
N LEU A 112 32.76 21.03 8.56
CA LEU A 112 32.42 22.44 8.83
C LEU A 112 31.87 22.55 10.26
N PRO A 113 32.37 23.49 11.08
CA PRO A 113 31.97 23.57 12.48
C PRO A 113 30.45 23.66 12.58
N TYR A 114 29.85 22.75 13.35
CA TYR A 114 28.40 22.68 13.57
C TYR A 114 27.91 24.00 14.18
N ASN A 115 27.43 24.89 13.31
CA ASN A 115 26.84 26.14 13.74
C ASN A 115 25.38 25.90 14.13
N ARG A 116 25.18 25.58 15.41
CA ARG A 116 23.85 25.32 15.99
C ARG A 116 22.87 26.46 15.74
N ARG A 117 23.33 27.72 15.79
CA ARG A 117 22.48 28.89 15.53
C ARG A 117 22.02 28.90 14.08
N LEU A 118 22.95 28.74 13.13
CA LEU A 118 22.63 28.68 11.71
C LEU A 118 21.67 27.52 11.39
N PHE A 119 21.90 26.34 11.96
CA PHE A 119 21.02 25.18 11.81
C PHE A 119 19.58 25.50 12.23
N ILE A 120 19.40 26.04 13.44
CA ILE A 120 18.08 26.39 13.98
C ILE A 120 17.45 27.49 13.13
N SER A 121 18.21 28.52 12.75
CA SER A 121 17.73 29.61 11.91
C SER A 121 17.24 29.12 10.54
N CYS A 122 18.03 28.31 9.83
CA CYS A 122 17.64 27.73 8.54
C CYS A 122 16.38 26.86 8.66
N LEU A 123 16.33 25.97 9.65
CA LEU A 123 15.17 25.10 9.88
C LEU A 123 13.92 25.91 10.22
N SER A 124 14.04 26.91 11.09
CA SER A 124 12.92 27.77 11.50
C SER A 124 12.41 28.61 10.34
N LEU A 125 13.32 29.16 9.52
CA LEU A 125 12.98 29.93 8.33
C LEU A 125 12.20 29.08 7.32
N LEU A 126 12.70 27.88 6.99
CA LEU A 126 12.02 26.97 6.07
C LEU A 126 10.64 26.55 6.61
N THR A 127 10.55 26.28 7.91
CA THR A 127 9.28 25.91 8.55
C THR A 127 8.27 27.06 8.49
N LEU A 128 8.70 28.29 8.77
CA LEU A 128 7.84 29.47 8.72
C LEU A 128 7.35 29.75 7.30
N ILE A 129 8.23 29.73 6.30
CA ILE A 129 7.84 29.95 4.90
C ILE A 129 6.92 28.81 4.43
N SER A 130 7.19 27.57 4.82
CA SER A 130 6.34 26.40 4.52
C SER A 130 4.95 26.53 5.13
N LEU A 131 4.84 27.10 6.34
CA LEU A 131 3.57 27.35 7.01
C LEU A 131 2.78 28.45 6.29
N LEU A 132 3.43 29.58 6.03
CA LEU A 132 2.81 30.74 5.38
C LEU A 132 2.34 30.38 3.96
N SER A 133 3.17 29.70 3.16
CA SER A 133 2.81 29.32 1.79
C SER A 133 1.61 28.37 1.72
N ARG A 134 1.50 27.41 2.64
CA ARG A 134 0.40 26.42 2.64
C ARG A 134 -0.90 26.98 3.20
N LEU A 135 -0.82 27.83 4.22
CA LEU A 135 -2.01 28.46 4.82
C LEU A 135 -2.48 29.70 4.06
N TYR A 136 -1.66 30.23 3.15
CA TYR A 136 -2.04 31.36 2.31
C TYR A 136 -3.33 31.04 1.54
N LYS A 137 -4.37 31.84 1.77
CA LYS A 137 -5.69 31.72 1.14
C LYS A 137 -6.22 30.28 1.14
N ILE A 138 -6.13 29.57 2.26
CA ILE A 138 -6.55 28.15 2.35
C ILE A 138 -8.04 27.93 2.04
N GLU A 139 -8.86 28.95 2.28
CA GLU A 139 -10.28 28.96 1.95
C GLU A 139 -10.51 29.04 0.44
N GLU A 140 -9.59 29.64 -0.32
CA GLU A 140 -9.67 29.76 -1.77
C GLU A 140 -9.05 28.52 -2.47
N PRO A 141 -9.78 27.86 -3.36
CA PRO A 141 -11.13 28.17 -3.82
C PRO A 141 -12.22 27.58 -2.90
N PRO A 142 -13.38 28.25 -2.75
CA PRO A 142 -14.48 27.83 -1.86
C PRO A 142 -15.38 26.75 -2.50
N HIS A 143 -14.78 25.83 -3.24
CA HIS A 143 -15.47 24.71 -3.86
C HIS A 143 -14.65 23.43 -3.79
N VAL A 144 -15.34 22.30 -3.96
CA VAL A 144 -14.76 20.96 -3.89
C VAL A 144 -13.80 20.72 -5.05
N CYS A 145 -12.56 20.34 -4.74
CA CYS A 145 -11.56 19.95 -5.75
C CYS A 145 -11.57 18.44 -6.01
N TRP A 146 -10.94 18.01 -7.12
CA TRP A 146 -10.86 16.64 -7.65
C TRP A 146 -11.16 15.51 -6.65
N ASP A 147 -10.20 15.14 -5.80
CA ASP A 147 -10.34 14.02 -4.83
C ASP A 147 -10.88 14.44 -3.46
N GLU A 148 -11.15 15.74 -3.23
CA GLU A 148 -11.91 16.18 -2.05
C GLU A 148 -13.33 15.58 -2.07
N THR A 149 -13.87 15.30 -3.27
CA THR A 149 -15.15 14.60 -3.45
C THR A 149 -15.18 13.23 -2.76
N HIS A 150 -14.07 12.50 -2.79
CA HIS A 150 -13.97 11.16 -2.22
C HIS A 150 -13.65 11.22 -0.73
N PHE A 151 -12.56 11.90 -0.35
CA PHE A 151 -12.10 11.89 1.04
C PHE A 151 -12.93 12.78 1.97
N GLY A 152 -13.51 13.86 1.44
CA GLY A 152 -14.49 14.66 2.15
C GLY A 152 -15.75 13.84 2.46
N LYS A 153 -16.32 13.16 1.46
CA LYS A 153 -17.47 12.26 1.64
C LYS A 153 -17.20 11.15 2.67
N MET A 154 -16.01 10.56 2.64
CA MET A 154 -15.62 9.54 3.62
C MET A 154 -15.49 10.11 5.02
N ALA A 155 -14.99 11.34 5.16
CA ALA A 155 -14.96 12.04 6.43
C ALA A 155 -16.39 12.28 6.99
N SER A 156 -17.32 12.67 6.12
CA SER A 156 -18.76 12.79 6.45
C SER A 156 -19.32 11.49 7.02
N TRP A 157 -19.03 10.35 6.38
CA TRP A 157 -19.51 9.03 6.84
C TRP A 157 -18.95 8.62 8.21
N TYR A 158 -17.70 8.97 8.52
CA TYR A 158 -17.15 8.78 9.88
C TYR A 158 -17.88 9.59 10.94
N ILE A 159 -18.26 10.83 10.62
CA ILE A 159 -19.01 11.70 11.54
C ILE A 159 -20.44 11.18 11.73
N GLN A 160 -21.10 10.79 10.63
CA GLN A 160 -22.45 10.23 10.62
C GLN A 160 -22.54 8.80 11.20
N ARG A 161 -21.39 8.13 11.33
CA ARG A 161 -21.22 6.74 11.77
C ARG A 161 -21.74 5.71 10.76
N THR A 162 -21.83 6.08 9.48
CA THR A 162 -22.38 5.25 8.40
C THR A 162 -21.27 4.44 7.72
N PHE A 163 -21.46 3.13 7.66
CA PHE A 163 -20.46 2.22 7.11
C PHE A 163 -20.31 2.39 5.60
N PHE A 164 -19.06 2.38 5.13
CA PHE A 164 -18.73 2.50 3.73
C PHE A 164 -17.56 1.61 3.37
N PHE A 165 -17.41 1.34 2.07
CA PHE A 165 -16.29 0.61 1.51
C PHE A 165 -15.30 1.57 0.85
N ASP A 166 -14.01 1.33 1.04
CA ASP A 166 -12.95 2.00 0.31
C ASP A 166 -11.74 1.07 0.14
N VAL A 167 -10.94 1.29 -0.90
CA VAL A 167 -9.73 0.51 -1.20
C VAL A 167 -8.53 0.85 -0.31
N HIS A 168 -8.53 2.02 0.32
CA HIS A 168 -7.43 2.50 1.16
C HIS A 168 -7.72 2.26 2.65
N PRO A 169 -6.67 1.90 3.42
CA PRO A 169 -6.76 1.79 4.87
C PRO A 169 -7.31 3.07 5.56
N PRO A 170 -7.92 2.94 6.75
CA PRO A 170 -8.84 3.97 7.24
C PRO A 170 -8.18 5.15 7.96
N LEU A 171 -6.90 5.09 8.35
CA LEU A 171 -6.29 6.07 9.25
C LEU A 171 -6.40 7.51 8.74
N GLY A 172 -6.00 7.75 7.49
CA GLY A 172 -5.97 9.11 6.96
C GLY A 172 -7.36 9.74 6.88
N LYS A 173 -8.37 8.94 6.52
CA LYS A 173 -9.77 9.38 6.47
C LYS A 173 -10.33 9.65 7.86
N MET A 174 -9.99 8.81 8.85
CA MET A 174 -10.35 9.04 10.25
C MET A 174 -9.71 10.32 10.81
N LEU A 175 -8.47 10.63 10.43
CA LEU A 175 -7.80 11.86 10.83
C LEU A 175 -8.43 13.11 10.20
N ILE A 176 -8.82 13.05 8.92
CA ILE A 176 -9.58 14.11 8.25
C ILE A 176 -10.92 14.32 8.96
N ALA A 177 -11.67 13.25 9.21
CA ALA A 177 -12.94 13.30 9.92
C ALA A 177 -12.79 13.88 11.34
N PHE A 178 -11.73 13.48 12.04
CA PHE A 178 -11.41 14.00 13.37
C PHE A 178 -11.13 15.50 13.34
N SER A 179 -10.37 15.99 12.34
CA SER A 179 -10.15 17.42 12.16
C SER A 179 -11.46 18.16 11.90
N GLY A 180 -12.28 17.67 10.95
CA GLY A 180 -13.59 18.26 10.65
C GLY A 180 -14.47 18.34 11.89
N LEU A 181 -14.55 17.26 12.66
CA LEU A 181 -15.33 17.22 13.91
C LEU A 181 -14.84 18.26 14.93
N LEU A 182 -13.53 18.43 15.10
CA LEU A 182 -12.96 19.42 16.02
C LEU A 182 -13.23 20.86 15.59
N THR A 183 -13.39 21.11 14.30
CA THR A 183 -13.63 22.45 13.74
C THR A 183 -15.10 22.71 13.40
N GLY A 184 -16.03 21.86 13.84
CA GLY A 184 -17.47 22.08 13.70
C GLY A 184 -18.10 21.61 12.39
N TYR A 185 -17.44 20.76 11.60
CA TYR A 185 -18.07 20.08 10.48
C TYR A 185 -19.06 19.02 10.97
N ASP A 186 -20.29 19.07 10.47
CA ASP A 186 -21.41 18.23 10.91
C ASP A 186 -21.57 16.92 10.13
N GLY A 187 -20.83 16.76 9.02
CA GLY A 187 -20.91 15.58 8.17
C GLY A 187 -22.06 15.59 7.17
N ASN A 188 -22.82 16.67 6.99
CA ASN A 188 -24.00 16.69 6.12
C ASN A 188 -23.71 17.08 4.68
N PHE A 189 -22.60 17.78 4.43
CA PHE A 189 -22.23 18.19 3.08
C PHE A 189 -21.94 16.99 2.16
N PRO A 190 -22.55 16.90 0.97
CA PRO A 190 -22.59 15.66 0.18
C PRO A 190 -21.31 15.34 -0.60
N PHE A 191 -20.44 16.32 -0.89
CA PHE A 191 -19.24 16.12 -1.73
C PHE A 191 -19.55 15.35 -3.03
N ALA A 192 -20.50 15.86 -3.83
CA ALA A 192 -21.03 15.09 -4.96
C ALA A 192 -20.11 15.10 -6.17
N LYS A 193 -19.61 16.28 -6.58
CA LYS A 193 -18.74 16.44 -7.75
C LYS A 193 -17.75 17.59 -7.56
N PRO A 194 -16.64 17.61 -8.33
CA PRO A 194 -15.73 18.74 -8.33
C PRO A 194 -16.43 20.01 -8.81
N GLY A 195 -16.20 21.12 -8.11
CA GLY A 195 -16.82 22.42 -8.36
C GLY A 195 -18.13 22.66 -7.63
N ASP A 196 -18.58 21.75 -6.76
CA ASP A 196 -19.66 22.05 -5.81
C ASP A 196 -19.17 23.09 -4.79
N GLU A 197 -19.93 24.16 -4.57
CA GLU A 197 -19.60 25.20 -3.61
C GLU A 197 -19.84 24.72 -2.18
N TYR A 198 -18.98 25.13 -1.24
CA TYR A 198 -19.10 24.72 0.15
C TYR A 198 -20.22 25.44 0.91
N GLU A 199 -20.69 26.59 0.40
CA GLU A 199 -21.68 27.44 1.08
C GLU A 199 -21.25 27.71 2.55
N ASP A 200 -22.12 27.47 3.52
CA ASP A 200 -21.85 27.66 4.95
C ASP A 200 -21.14 26.46 5.62
N THR A 201 -20.66 25.48 4.84
CA THR A 201 -20.04 24.26 5.37
C THR A 201 -18.68 24.55 6.01
N GLN A 202 -18.45 24.02 7.21
CA GLN A 202 -17.18 24.17 7.95
C GLN A 202 -16.06 23.22 7.44
N TYR A 203 -15.62 23.37 6.19
CA TYR A 203 -14.59 22.50 5.57
C TYR A 203 -13.15 22.92 5.89
N VAL A 204 -12.94 24.18 6.28
CA VAL A 204 -11.61 24.82 6.36
C VAL A 204 -10.67 24.08 7.31
N GLY A 205 -11.18 23.57 8.44
CA GLY A 205 -10.39 22.79 9.40
C GLY A 205 -9.78 21.51 8.81
N MET A 206 -10.48 20.86 7.87
CA MET A 206 -9.95 19.69 7.17
C MET A 206 -8.81 20.06 6.23
N ARG A 207 -8.91 21.19 5.51
CA ARG A 207 -7.82 21.71 4.67
C ARG A 207 -6.63 22.16 5.51
N ILE A 208 -6.86 22.88 6.60
CA ILE A 208 -5.79 23.31 7.53
C ILE A 208 -5.03 22.09 8.07
N PHE A 209 -5.73 21.01 8.45
CA PHE A 209 -5.06 19.79 8.93
C PHE A 209 -4.15 19.16 7.87
N CYS A 210 -4.62 19.04 6.63
CA CYS A 210 -3.81 18.55 5.52
C CYS A 210 -2.61 19.48 5.24
N ALA A 211 -2.85 20.80 5.28
CA ALA A 211 -1.84 21.81 5.07
C ALA A 211 -0.75 21.77 6.15
N LEU A 212 -1.10 21.58 7.43
CA LEU A 212 -0.15 21.48 8.54
C LEU A 212 0.75 20.24 8.43
N LEU A 213 0.19 19.08 8.05
CA LEU A 213 0.98 17.88 7.80
C LEU A 213 1.88 18.05 6.57
N GLY A 214 1.36 18.70 5.52
CA GLY A 214 2.15 19.11 4.37
C GLY A 214 3.28 20.08 4.72
N THR A 215 3.04 21.01 5.65
CA THR A 215 4.06 21.96 6.14
C THR A 215 5.20 21.24 6.81
N ALA A 216 4.91 20.16 7.55
CA ALA A 216 5.92 19.37 8.27
C ALA A 216 6.85 18.57 7.33
N ILE A 217 6.46 18.30 6.08
CA ILE A 217 7.30 17.58 5.10
C ILE A 217 8.64 18.31 4.87
N ILE A 218 8.63 19.64 4.84
CA ILE A 218 9.79 20.49 4.54
C ILE A 218 10.86 20.42 5.66
N PRO A 219 10.53 20.70 6.95
CA PRO A 219 11.52 20.54 8.00
C PRO A 219 11.98 19.08 8.15
N ILE A 220 11.13 18.09 7.89
CA ILE A 220 11.56 16.68 7.94
C ILE A 220 12.56 16.38 6.81
N SER A 221 12.38 16.91 5.60
CA SER A 221 13.36 16.71 4.52
C SER A 221 14.72 17.31 4.84
N PHE A 222 14.72 18.52 5.43
CA PHE A 222 15.93 19.14 5.96
C PHE A 222 16.62 18.23 6.99
N LEU A 223 15.85 17.66 7.94
CA LEU A 223 16.38 16.77 8.97
C LEU A 223 16.91 15.44 8.39
N ILE A 224 16.24 14.88 7.38
CA ILE A 224 16.70 13.67 6.68
C ILE A 224 18.05 13.91 6.02
N VAL A 225 18.17 14.97 5.22
CA VAL A 225 19.42 15.28 4.51
C VAL A 225 20.52 15.67 5.50
N TRP A 226 20.19 16.32 6.61
CA TRP A 226 21.13 16.57 7.70
C TRP A 226 21.66 15.26 8.29
N GLU A 227 20.79 14.28 8.55
CA GLU A 227 21.22 12.99 9.08
C GLU A 227 22.14 12.23 8.12
N LEU A 228 21.93 12.37 6.80
CA LEU A 228 22.75 11.73 5.78
C LEU A 228 24.08 12.44 5.52
N THR A 229 24.08 13.78 5.46
CA THR A 229 25.22 14.56 4.93
C THR A 229 25.98 15.33 5.99
N LYS A 230 25.35 15.61 7.14
CA LYS A 230 25.84 16.55 8.17
C LYS A 230 26.19 17.94 7.61
N SER A 231 25.62 18.32 6.47
CA SER A 231 25.82 19.62 5.82
C SER A 231 24.56 20.48 5.94
N ILE A 232 24.71 21.67 6.53
CA ILE A 232 23.60 22.64 6.67
C ILE A 232 23.15 23.13 5.28
N ILE A 233 24.11 23.33 4.36
CA ILE A 233 23.84 23.84 3.01
C ILE A 233 23.03 22.81 2.22
N ALA A 234 23.45 21.54 2.21
CA ALA A 234 22.72 20.48 1.53
C ALA A 234 21.31 20.30 2.10
N SER A 235 21.18 20.37 3.43
CA SER A 235 19.88 20.26 4.12
C SER A 235 18.95 21.42 3.78
N PHE A 236 19.48 22.65 3.76
CA PHE A 236 18.72 23.83 3.39
C PHE A 236 18.27 23.77 1.93
N LEU A 237 19.15 23.36 1.02
CA LEU A 237 18.82 23.19 -0.40
C LEU A 237 17.71 22.14 -0.59
N ALA A 238 17.81 20.99 0.08
CA ALA A 238 16.77 19.96 -0.01
C ALA A 238 15.40 20.44 0.50
N GLY A 239 15.39 21.20 1.59
CA GLY A 239 14.17 21.84 2.09
C GLY A 239 13.61 22.88 1.12
N LEU A 240 14.49 23.69 0.50
CA LEU A 240 14.11 24.72 -0.47
C LEU A 240 13.53 24.13 -1.75
N ILE A 241 14.10 23.03 -2.27
CA ILE A 241 13.60 22.31 -3.45
C ILE A 241 12.15 21.86 -3.22
N ILE A 242 11.90 21.18 -2.10
CA ILE A 242 10.55 20.67 -1.77
C ILE A 242 9.59 21.83 -1.44
N LEU A 243 10.09 22.92 -0.85
CA LEU A 243 9.30 24.11 -0.59
C LEU A 243 8.84 24.80 -1.88
N ALA A 244 9.69 24.83 -2.91
CA ALA A 244 9.42 25.42 -4.21
C ALA A 244 8.61 24.50 -5.15
N ASP A 245 8.37 23.25 -4.77
CA ASP A 245 7.57 22.30 -5.55
C ASP A 245 6.08 22.65 -5.47
N THR A 246 5.53 23.11 -6.60
CA THR A 246 4.13 23.48 -6.77
C THR A 246 3.18 22.29 -6.68
N GLY A 247 3.64 21.10 -7.02
CA GLY A 247 2.88 19.86 -6.91
C GLY A 247 2.62 19.48 -5.46
N ILE A 248 3.67 19.46 -4.63
CA ILE A 248 3.55 19.19 -3.19
C ILE A 248 2.74 20.30 -2.50
N LEU A 249 2.93 21.56 -2.89
CA LEU A 249 2.12 22.67 -2.39
C LEU A 249 0.64 22.44 -2.67
N THR A 250 0.27 22.12 -3.91
CA THR A 250 -1.11 21.90 -4.33
C THR A 250 -1.72 20.70 -3.59
N LEU A 251 -1.04 19.55 -3.55
CA LEU A 251 -1.52 18.35 -2.85
C LEU A 251 -1.76 18.61 -1.36
N SER A 252 -0.92 19.43 -0.72
CA SER A 252 -1.03 19.68 0.71
C SER A 252 -2.17 20.61 1.13
N ARG A 253 -2.70 21.45 0.23
CA ARG A 253 -3.71 22.47 0.57
C ARG A 253 -5.16 21.95 0.55
N HIS A 254 -5.37 20.76 0.00
CA HIS A 254 -6.71 20.18 -0.20
C HIS A 254 -6.98 19.01 0.74
N ILE A 255 -8.26 18.64 0.88
CA ILE A 255 -8.71 17.51 1.69
C ILE A 255 -8.32 16.20 0.99
N LEU A 256 -7.06 15.80 1.13
CA LEU A 256 -6.45 14.65 0.46
C LEU A 256 -5.72 13.74 1.45
N LEU A 257 -5.61 12.45 1.11
CA LEU A 257 -4.81 11.50 1.89
C LEU A 257 -3.31 11.66 1.68
N ASP A 258 -2.90 12.19 0.53
CA ASP A 258 -1.49 12.23 0.12
C ASP A 258 -0.59 13.06 1.06
N PRO A 259 -0.95 14.28 1.52
CA PRO A 259 -0.12 14.98 2.52
C PRO A 259 0.05 14.20 3.83
N ILE A 260 -0.97 13.48 4.28
CA ILE A 260 -0.91 12.63 5.48
C ILE A 260 0.03 11.44 5.24
N LEU A 261 -0.10 10.79 4.08
CA LEU A 261 0.75 9.68 3.68
C LEU A 261 2.22 10.11 3.57
N LEU A 262 2.49 11.21 2.87
CA LEU A 262 3.84 11.75 2.70
C LEU A 262 4.47 12.11 4.04
N PHE A 263 3.71 12.73 4.94
CA PHE A 263 4.18 13.01 6.29
C PHE A 263 4.63 11.73 7.02
N PHE A 264 3.82 10.68 7.03
CA PHE A 264 4.19 9.42 7.69
C PHE A 264 5.32 8.67 7.00
N ILE A 265 5.43 8.72 5.67
CA ILE A 265 6.57 8.18 4.92
C ILE A 265 7.86 8.94 5.31
N MET A 266 7.83 10.26 5.31
CA MET A 266 8.98 11.11 5.66
C MET A 266 9.40 10.89 7.12
N MET A 267 8.45 10.85 8.06
CA MET A 267 8.74 10.53 9.46
C MET A 267 9.29 9.12 9.66
N SER A 268 8.80 8.13 8.90
CA SER A 268 9.34 6.77 8.90
C SER A 268 10.79 6.78 8.44
N THR A 269 11.09 7.39 7.29
CA THR A 269 12.45 7.51 6.75
C THR A 269 13.39 8.24 7.71
N TYR A 270 12.95 9.35 8.29
CA TYR A 270 13.73 10.08 9.29
C TYR A 270 14.02 9.21 10.52
N SER A 271 13.01 8.50 11.03
CA SER A 271 13.16 7.64 12.21
C SER A 271 14.10 6.46 11.95
N ILE A 272 14.06 5.88 10.73
CA ILE A 272 15.02 4.85 10.28
C ILE A 272 16.45 5.42 10.33
N LEU A 273 16.68 6.62 9.79
CA LEU A 273 18.01 7.23 9.80
C LEU A 273 18.49 7.54 11.22
N LYS A 274 17.61 8.04 12.10
CA LYS A 274 17.93 8.26 13.51
C LYS A 274 18.29 6.97 14.22
N PHE A 275 17.54 5.91 13.98
CA PHE A 275 17.84 4.58 14.50
C PHE A 275 19.21 4.08 14.01
N VAL A 276 19.50 4.17 12.71
CA VAL A 276 20.79 3.77 12.13
C VAL A 276 21.95 4.62 12.69
N SER A 277 21.74 5.92 12.91
CA SER A 277 22.74 6.82 13.51
C SER A 277 23.15 6.41 14.93
N LEU A 278 22.29 5.64 15.62
CA LEU A 278 22.50 5.14 16.97
C LEU A 278 23.04 3.71 17.01
N ARG A 279 23.53 3.17 15.89
CA ARG A 279 24.10 1.80 15.80
C ARG A 279 25.16 1.53 16.88
N GLN A 280 26.03 2.50 17.15
CA GLN A 280 27.09 2.39 18.17
C GLN A 280 26.57 2.55 19.61
N LYS A 281 25.32 2.98 19.80
CA LYS A 281 24.66 3.19 21.09
C LYS A 281 23.43 2.28 21.24
N SER A 282 23.58 1.03 20.80
CA SER A 282 22.51 0.04 20.77
C SER A 282 21.94 -0.23 22.17
N PHE A 283 20.64 -0.49 22.25
CA PHE A 283 19.87 -0.74 23.48
C PHE A 283 19.81 0.42 24.50
N THR A 284 20.27 1.62 24.14
CA THR A 284 20.00 2.83 24.94
C THR A 284 18.52 3.23 24.84
N LEU A 285 18.03 4.06 25.77
CA LEU A 285 16.67 4.60 25.71
C LEU A 285 16.40 5.35 24.40
N GLN A 286 17.38 6.10 23.91
CA GLN A 286 17.27 6.80 22.62
C GLN A 286 17.15 5.82 21.45
N TRP A 287 17.91 4.72 21.48
CA TRP A 287 17.83 3.68 20.45
C TRP A 287 16.46 3.01 20.42
N TRP A 288 15.91 2.63 21.59
CA TRP A 288 14.57 2.06 21.71
C TRP A 288 13.47 3.03 21.30
N PHE A 289 13.63 4.32 21.64
CA PHE A 289 12.70 5.37 21.24
C PHE A 289 12.61 5.49 19.72
N TRP A 290 13.75 5.59 19.02
CA TRP A 290 13.75 5.72 17.55
C TRP A 290 13.33 4.42 16.85
N LEU A 291 13.70 3.27 17.40
CA LEU A 291 13.26 1.97 16.88
C LEU A 291 11.73 1.80 16.98
N SER A 292 11.16 2.12 18.14
CA SER A 292 9.70 2.02 18.36
C SER A 292 8.93 3.06 17.55
N THR A 293 9.45 4.30 17.51
CA THR A 293 8.89 5.39 16.69
C THR A 293 8.90 5.04 15.21
N THR A 294 9.94 4.37 14.72
CA THR A 294 9.97 3.82 13.35
C THR A 294 8.81 2.86 13.12
N GLY A 295 8.61 1.89 14.02
CA GLY A 295 7.49 0.95 13.93
C GLY A 295 6.11 1.63 13.89
N ILE A 296 5.90 2.63 14.75
CA ILE A 296 4.65 3.40 14.80
C ILE A 296 4.38 4.11 13.47
N PHE A 297 5.37 4.81 12.92
CA PHE A 297 5.18 5.55 11.66
C PHE A 297 5.05 4.62 10.45
N LEU A 298 5.70 3.46 10.45
CA LEU A 298 5.47 2.43 9.43
C LEU A 298 4.01 1.95 9.45
N ALA A 299 3.45 1.71 10.63
CA ALA A 299 2.05 1.33 10.80
C ALA A 299 1.08 2.42 10.33
N PHE A 300 1.40 3.68 10.62
CA PHE A 300 0.60 4.81 10.16
C PHE A 300 0.68 5.01 8.65
N SER A 301 1.85 4.82 8.04
CA SER A 301 2.03 4.92 6.59
C SER A 301 1.14 3.91 5.84
N ILE A 302 1.24 2.62 6.19
CA ILE A 302 0.36 1.59 5.61
C ILE A 302 -1.10 1.77 6.05
N GLY A 303 -1.33 2.33 7.24
CA GLY A 303 -2.65 2.69 7.78
C GLY A 303 -3.38 3.77 7.00
N VAL A 304 -2.67 4.59 6.22
CA VAL A 304 -3.26 5.60 5.31
C VAL A 304 -3.48 5.05 3.90
N LYS A 305 -2.48 4.39 3.32
CA LYS A 305 -2.53 3.87 1.94
C LYS A 305 -1.58 2.68 1.80
N PHE A 306 -1.93 1.67 0.99
CA PHE A 306 -1.06 0.51 0.77
C PHE A 306 0.29 0.85 0.11
N VAL A 307 0.44 2.03 -0.50
CA VAL A 307 1.73 2.57 -0.98
C VAL A 307 2.76 2.68 0.16
N GLY A 308 2.32 2.82 1.42
CA GLY A 308 3.18 2.76 2.60
C GLY A 308 3.98 1.45 2.74
N LEU A 309 3.61 0.40 2.01
CA LEU A 309 4.41 -0.83 1.93
C LEU A 309 5.84 -0.57 1.44
N PHE A 310 6.07 0.42 0.56
CA PHE A 310 7.41 0.70 0.05
C PHE A 310 8.37 1.23 1.12
N VAL A 311 7.89 2.03 2.08
CA VAL A 311 8.75 2.47 3.19
C VAL A 311 8.99 1.34 4.20
N ILE A 312 8.04 0.40 4.34
CA ILE A 312 8.25 -0.84 5.10
C ILE A 312 9.34 -1.69 4.46
N LEU A 313 9.34 -1.83 3.13
CA LEU A 313 10.40 -2.54 2.40
C LEU A 313 11.77 -1.86 2.58
N LEU A 314 11.82 -0.52 2.56
CA LEU A 314 13.05 0.23 2.87
C LEU A 314 13.54 -0.04 4.31
N ALA A 315 12.64 -0.01 5.29
CA ALA A 315 12.96 -0.36 6.68
C ALA A 315 13.44 -1.82 6.82
N GLY A 316 12.81 -2.74 6.09
CA GLY A 316 13.19 -4.15 6.03
C GLY A 316 14.58 -4.34 5.43
N TYR A 317 14.87 -3.70 4.29
CA TYR A 317 16.18 -3.75 3.64
C TYR A 317 17.29 -3.19 4.53
N THR A 318 17.08 -2.00 5.11
CA THR A 318 18.06 -1.37 6.02
C THR A 318 18.29 -2.21 7.27
N THR A 319 17.23 -2.81 7.82
CA THR A 319 17.31 -3.75 8.96
C THR A 319 18.06 -5.03 8.59
N ALA A 320 17.76 -5.64 7.44
CA ALA A 320 18.40 -6.86 6.99
C ALA A 320 19.91 -6.64 6.76
N LYS A 321 20.27 -5.52 6.12
CA LYS A 321 21.67 -5.12 5.96
C LYS A 321 22.37 -4.92 7.31
N ASP A 322 21.75 -4.19 8.23
CA ASP A 322 22.35 -3.93 9.54
C ASP A 322 22.53 -5.23 10.37
N LEU A 323 21.56 -6.14 10.33
CA LEU A 323 21.67 -7.45 10.96
C LEU A 323 22.74 -8.32 10.29
N TRP A 324 22.87 -8.24 8.97
CA TRP A 324 23.92 -8.93 8.22
C TRP A 324 25.31 -8.45 8.64
N ASP A 325 25.51 -7.13 8.74
CA ASP A 325 26.78 -6.58 9.19
C ASP A 325 27.11 -6.97 10.64
N ILE A 326 26.11 -6.99 11.53
CA ILE A 326 26.30 -7.43 12.94
C ILE A 326 26.66 -8.91 13.00
N LEU A 327 26.05 -9.75 12.17
CA LEU A 327 26.35 -11.18 12.10
C LEU A 327 27.76 -11.43 11.53
N GLY A 328 28.20 -10.61 10.58
CA GLY A 328 29.53 -10.70 9.98
C GLY A 328 30.67 -10.25 10.90
N ASP A 329 30.36 -9.48 11.95
CA ASP A 329 31.36 -9.04 12.93
C ASP A 329 31.65 -10.13 13.96
N THR A 330 32.75 -10.86 13.75
CA THR A 330 33.21 -11.94 14.62
C THR A 330 33.54 -11.52 16.06
N SER A 331 33.65 -10.22 16.34
CA SER A 331 33.86 -9.71 17.71
C SER A 331 32.58 -9.70 18.55
N ILE A 332 31.41 -9.79 17.91
CA ILE A 332 30.10 -9.68 18.56
C ILE A 332 29.62 -11.09 18.96
N PRO A 333 29.25 -11.31 20.25
CA PRO A 333 28.72 -12.60 20.67
C PRO A 333 27.34 -12.85 20.05
N LEU A 334 27.04 -14.11 19.68
CA LEU A 334 25.77 -14.50 19.06
C LEU A 334 24.54 -14.10 19.88
N VAL A 335 24.65 -14.09 21.22
CA VAL A 335 23.57 -13.64 22.12
C VAL A 335 23.20 -12.18 21.87
N LEU A 336 24.19 -11.32 21.58
CA LEU A 336 23.95 -9.92 21.27
C LEU A 336 23.23 -9.79 19.93
N PHE A 337 23.63 -10.56 18.92
CA PHE A 337 22.91 -10.64 17.63
C PHE A 337 21.44 -11.06 17.83
N ILE A 338 21.17 -12.12 18.60
CA ILE A 338 19.80 -12.58 18.89
C ILE A 338 19.00 -11.45 19.57
N ARG A 339 19.61 -10.70 20.49
CA ARG A 339 18.95 -9.55 21.14
C ARG A 339 18.62 -8.45 20.12
N HIS A 340 19.52 -8.17 19.17
CA HIS A 340 19.28 -7.22 18.08
C HIS A 340 18.15 -7.67 17.16
N PHE A 341 18.09 -8.97 16.84
CA PHE A 341 17.04 -9.58 16.04
C PHE A 341 15.68 -9.46 16.72
N ILE A 342 15.56 -9.93 17.98
CA ILE A 342 14.31 -9.87 18.76
C ILE A 342 13.81 -8.43 18.89
N ALA A 343 14.69 -7.48 19.23
CA ALA A 343 14.30 -6.08 19.37
C ALA A 343 13.71 -5.50 18.06
N ARG A 344 14.34 -5.79 16.91
CA ARG A 344 13.85 -5.35 15.60
C ARG A 344 12.55 -6.07 15.21
N SER A 345 12.42 -7.37 15.47
CA SER A 345 11.17 -8.10 15.22
C SER A 345 10.00 -7.56 16.06
N LEU A 346 10.24 -7.24 17.33
CA LEU A 346 9.22 -6.66 18.21
C LEU A 346 8.77 -5.29 17.71
N CYS A 347 9.71 -4.38 17.45
CA CYS A 347 9.39 -3.00 17.11
C CYS A 347 9.06 -2.73 15.64
N LEU A 348 9.60 -3.52 14.70
CA LEU A 348 9.42 -3.29 13.25
C LEU A 348 8.47 -4.29 12.58
N ILE A 349 7.98 -5.30 13.30
CA ILE A 349 6.98 -6.25 12.79
C ILE A 349 5.77 -6.31 13.73
N ILE A 350 5.96 -6.74 14.99
CA ILE A 350 4.84 -6.99 15.91
C ILE A 350 4.12 -5.68 16.28
N LEU A 351 4.87 -4.65 16.65
CA LEU A 351 4.31 -3.34 17.00
C LEU A 351 3.52 -2.70 15.82
N PRO A 352 4.05 -2.63 14.58
CA PRO A 352 3.29 -2.11 13.46
C PRO A 352 2.01 -2.90 13.15
N ILE A 353 2.06 -4.24 13.20
CA ILE A 353 0.88 -5.09 13.01
C ILE A 353 -0.17 -4.79 14.08
N PHE A 354 0.24 -4.69 15.35
CA PHE A 354 -0.66 -4.37 16.45
C PHE A 354 -1.33 -3.01 16.27
N ILE A 355 -0.57 -1.97 15.93
CA ILE A 355 -1.11 -0.62 15.69
C ILE A 355 -2.05 -0.62 14.48
N TYR A 356 -1.68 -1.32 13.41
CA TYR A 356 -2.52 -1.43 12.22
C TYR A 356 -3.85 -2.13 12.51
N MET A 357 -3.84 -3.22 13.29
CA MET A 357 -5.06 -3.86 13.77
C MET A 357 -5.87 -2.95 14.68
N LEU A 358 -5.23 -2.17 15.56
CA LEU A 358 -5.90 -1.19 16.42
C LEU A 358 -6.62 -0.11 15.59
N ILE A 359 -6.01 0.37 14.51
CA ILE A 359 -6.62 1.33 13.58
C ILE A 359 -7.92 0.76 12.99
N PHE A 360 -7.92 -0.50 12.55
CA PHE A 360 -9.14 -1.16 12.05
C PHE A 360 -10.17 -1.44 13.15
N CYS A 361 -9.73 -1.74 14.36
CA CYS A 361 -10.61 -1.90 15.52
C CYS A 361 -11.37 -0.59 15.79
N VAL A 362 -10.68 0.55 15.78
CA VAL A 362 -11.28 1.88 15.92
C VAL A 362 -12.22 2.17 14.74
N HIS A 363 -11.81 1.88 13.51
CA HIS A 363 -12.63 2.05 12.30
C HIS A 363 -13.97 1.31 12.41
N PHE A 364 -13.97 0.01 12.72
CA PHE A 364 -15.20 -0.77 12.86
C PHE A 364 -16.05 -0.38 14.07
N LYS A 365 -15.44 0.16 15.13
CA LYS A 365 -16.18 0.66 16.29
C LYS A 365 -16.86 1.99 16.01
N ILE A 366 -16.24 2.83 15.18
CA ILE A 366 -16.82 4.11 14.76
C ILE A 366 -17.99 3.87 13.79
N LEU A 367 -17.78 3.08 12.74
CA LEU A 367 -18.77 2.85 11.68
C LEU A 367 -19.74 1.72 12.04
N HIS A 368 -20.73 2.03 12.87
CA HIS A 368 -21.69 1.05 13.38
C HIS A 368 -23.08 1.12 12.73
N LYS A 369 -23.35 2.09 11.85
CA LYS A 369 -24.63 2.18 11.11
C LYS A 369 -24.46 1.64 9.69
N SER A 370 -25.53 1.11 9.11
CA SER A 370 -25.57 0.70 7.70
C SER A 370 -25.38 1.90 6.78
N GLY A 371 -24.79 1.65 5.61
CA GLY A 371 -24.52 2.65 4.58
C GLY A 371 -24.18 1.99 3.26
N ASN A 372 -24.04 2.76 2.19
CA ASN A 372 -23.99 2.26 0.80
C ASN A 372 -22.87 1.25 0.51
N GLY A 373 -21.85 1.16 1.37
CA GLY A 373 -20.73 0.23 1.21
C GLY A 373 -20.86 -1.11 1.94
N ASP A 374 -21.93 -1.33 2.71
CA ASP A 374 -22.10 -2.58 3.46
C ASP A 374 -22.39 -3.81 2.57
N GLY A 375 -22.98 -3.60 1.39
CA GLY A 375 -23.29 -4.64 0.41
C GLY A 375 -22.08 -5.47 -0.07
N PHE A 376 -20.88 -4.88 -0.05
CA PHE A 376 -19.63 -5.55 -0.42
C PHE A 376 -19.15 -6.59 0.61
N TYR A 377 -19.70 -6.54 1.83
CA TYR A 377 -19.35 -7.44 2.94
C TYR A 377 -20.38 -8.57 3.09
N SER A 378 -20.05 -9.61 3.84
CA SER A 378 -20.90 -10.75 4.16
C SER A 378 -22.14 -10.31 4.94
N SER A 379 -23.25 -11.04 4.80
CA SER A 379 -24.43 -10.78 5.62
C SER A 379 -24.17 -10.92 7.12
N ALA A 380 -23.21 -11.76 7.52
CA ALA A 380 -22.74 -11.85 8.90
C ALA A 380 -22.20 -10.51 9.40
N PHE A 381 -21.33 -9.84 8.63
CA PHE A 381 -20.84 -8.50 8.94
C PHE A 381 -21.96 -7.47 8.97
N GLN A 382 -22.81 -7.46 7.94
CA GLN A 382 -23.91 -6.51 7.78
C GLN A 382 -24.91 -6.55 8.95
N SER A 383 -25.12 -7.73 9.53
CA SER A 383 -26.06 -7.92 10.65
C SER A 383 -25.68 -7.15 11.93
N GLN A 384 -24.43 -6.71 12.07
CA GLN A 384 -23.99 -5.92 13.22
C GLN A 384 -24.12 -4.41 12.98
N LEU A 385 -24.55 -3.98 11.79
CA LEU A 385 -24.71 -2.57 11.44
C LEU A 385 -26.13 -2.09 11.72
N ILE A 386 -26.27 -1.10 12.61
CA ILE A 386 -27.56 -0.49 12.97
C ILE A 386 -28.23 0.08 11.72
N GLY A 387 -29.50 -0.27 11.52
CA GLY A 387 -30.29 0.16 10.36
C GLY A 387 -30.16 -0.75 9.14
N ASN A 388 -29.31 -1.78 9.16
CA ASN A 388 -29.33 -2.82 8.14
C ASN A 388 -30.60 -3.69 8.30
N LYS A 389 -31.14 -4.21 7.18
CA LYS A 389 -32.29 -5.14 7.20
C LYS A 389 -32.04 -6.42 7.99
N LEU A 390 -30.78 -6.79 8.22
CA LEU A 390 -30.37 -7.98 8.98
C LEU A 390 -30.06 -7.67 10.45
N TYR A 391 -30.12 -6.40 10.85
CA TYR A 391 -29.79 -5.99 12.20
C TYR A 391 -30.84 -6.51 13.19
N ASN A 392 -30.39 -7.33 14.14
CA ASN A 392 -31.24 -7.93 15.17
C ASN A 392 -32.45 -8.70 14.61
N VAL A 393 -32.33 -9.28 13.41
CA VAL A 393 -33.38 -10.10 12.80
C VAL A 393 -33.27 -11.54 13.27
N SER A 394 -34.41 -12.13 13.57
CA SER A 394 -34.54 -13.58 13.75
C SER A 394 -34.96 -14.21 12.42
N MET A 395 -34.22 -15.19 11.93
CA MET A 395 -34.58 -15.91 10.69
C MET A 395 -34.41 -17.42 10.86
N PRO A 396 -35.01 -18.24 9.99
CA PRO A 396 -34.86 -19.70 10.06
C PRO A 396 -33.40 -20.15 10.00
N GLU A 397 -33.00 -21.04 10.92
CA GLU A 397 -31.66 -21.65 10.92
C GLU A 397 -31.47 -22.57 9.72
N ASN A 398 -32.48 -23.38 9.44
CA ASN A 398 -32.46 -24.39 8.40
C ASN A 398 -33.26 -23.91 7.19
N VAL A 399 -32.99 -24.53 6.04
CA VAL A 399 -33.69 -24.30 4.79
C VAL A 399 -34.59 -25.51 4.50
N ALA A 400 -35.79 -25.29 3.99
CA ALA A 400 -36.73 -26.37 3.64
C ALA A 400 -37.21 -26.27 2.18
N TYR A 401 -37.78 -27.37 1.68
CA TYR A 401 -38.53 -27.33 0.44
C TYR A 401 -39.75 -26.40 0.58
N GLY A 402 -39.93 -25.52 -0.40
CA GLY A 402 -40.95 -24.48 -0.41
C GLY A 402 -40.49 -23.15 0.21
N SER A 403 -39.36 -23.11 0.91
CA SER A 403 -38.79 -21.86 1.42
C SER A 403 -38.40 -20.93 0.26
N ILE A 404 -38.60 -19.62 0.46
CA ILE A 404 -38.04 -18.59 -0.41
C ILE A 404 -36.69 -18.20 0.18
N ILE A 405 -35.66 -18.08 -0.67
CA ILE A 405 -34.28 -17.82 -0.25
C ILE A 405 -33.62 -16.76 -1.13
N SER A 406 -32.57 -16.13 -0.58
CA SER A 406 -31.57 -15.42 -1.37
C SER A 406 -30.24 -16.17 -1.33
N LEU A 407 -29.61 -16.34 -2.51
CA LEU A 407 -28.32 -17.01 -2.65
C LEU A 407 -27.23 -15.99 -2.93
N LYS A 408 -26.24 -15.86 -2.05
CA LYS A 408 -25.06 -15.02 -2.27
C LYS A 408 -23.84 -15.89 -2.53
N GLN A 409 -23.04 -15.50 -3.49
CA GLN A 409 -21.76 -16.17 -3.74
C GLN A 409 -20.81 -15.97 -2.56
N LYS A 410 -20.14 -17.03 -2.08
CA LYS A 410 -19.27 -16.99 -0.89
C LYS A 410 -17.92 -16.33 -1.11
N ARG A 411 -17.53 -16.03 -2.34
CA ARG A 411 -16.31 -15.27 -2.60
C ARG A 411 -16.45 -13.87 -1.99
N ALA A 412 -15.35 -13.27 -1.56
CA ALA A 412 -15.38 -11.85 -1.19
C ALA A 412 -15.81 -11.01 -2.41
N GLY A 413 -16.58 -9.94 -2.15
CA GLY A 413 -17.27 -9.18 -3.19
C GLY A 413 -18.33 -9.99 -3.94
N GLY A 414 -18.74 -11.16 -3.43
CA GLY A 414 -19.76 -12.00 -4.02
C GLY A 414 -21.11 -11.29 -4.08
N ALA A 415 -21.84 -11.54 -5.14
CA ALA A 415 -23.13 -10.93 -5.43
C ALA A 415 -24.26 -11.96 -5.30
N TYR A 416 -25.50 -11.47 -5.25
CA TYR A 416 -26.70 -12.30 -5.14
C TYR A 416 -27.08 -12.88 -6.49
N LEU A 417 -27.50 -14.15 -6.53
CA LEU A 417 -28.09 -14.75 -7.72
C LEU A 417 -29.35 -13.97 -8.09
N HIS A 418 -29.38 -13.43 -9.30
CA HIS A 418 -30.35 -12.43 -9.75
C HIS A 418 -30.96 -12.83 -11.09
N SER A 419 -32.20 -12.46 -11.33
CA SER A 419 -32.82 -12.60 -12.64
C SER A 419 -33.90 -11.54 -12.86
N HIS A 420 -34.06 -11.10 -14.10
CA HIS A 420 -35.00 -10.04 -14.49
C HIS A 420 -35.62 -10.35 -15.85
N HIS A 421 -36.71 -9.68 -16.24
CA HIS A 421 -37.49 -10.05 -17.44
C HIS A 421 -36.73 -9.98 -18.79
N HIS A 422 -35.55 -9.35 -18.85
CA HIS A 422 -34.73 -9.28 -20.06
C HIS A 422 -34.18 -10.65 -20.49
N LEU A 423 -34.11 -10.85 -21.80
CA LEU A 423 -33.62 -12.09 -22.42
C LEU A 423 -32.17 -11.91 -22.90
N TYR A 424 -31.43 -13.01 -23.02
CA TYR A 424 -30.15 -12.97 -23.73
C TYR A 424 -30.37 -12.51 -25.18
N PRO A 425 -29.44 -11.70 -25.74
CA PRO A 425 -29.58 -11.18 -27.08
C PRO A 425 -29.31 -12.28 -28.12
N GLU A 426 -29.64 -12.03 -29.39
CA GLU A 426 -29.60 -13.07 -30.44
C GLU A 426 -28.20 -13.59 -30.73
N GLU A 427 -27.16 -12.81 -30.42
CA GLU A 427 -25.76 -13.21 -30.51
C GLU A 427 -25.37 -14.27 -29.46
N HIS A 428 -26.20 -14.46 -28.43
CA HIS A 428 -26.01 -15.45 -27.36
C HIS A 428 -27.24 -16.35 -27.19
N PRO A 429 -27.55 -17.20 -28.19
CA PRO A 429 -28.70 -18.09 -28.13
C PRO A 429 -28.57 -19.15 -27.02
N PRO A 430 -29.69 -19.72 -26.54
CA PRO A 430 -31.07 -19.40 -26.89
C PRO A 430 -31.56 -18.10 -26.24
N ARG A 431 -32.59 -17.50 -26.85
CA ARG A 431 -33.26 -16.28 -26.38
C ARG A 431 -34.13 -16.55 -25.13
N GLN A 432 -33.48 -16.84 -24.02
CA GLN A 432 -34.06 -17.17 -22.72
C GLN A 432 -33.76 -16.07 -21.69
N GLN A 433 -34.41 -16.12 -20.52
CA GLN A 433 -34.26 -15.10 -19.48
C GLN A 433 -32.82 -15.04 -18.96
N GLN A 434 -32.30 -13.83 -18.79
CA GLN A 434 -30.97 -13.62 -18.23
C GLN A 434 -30.94 -14.02 -16.74
N VAL A 435 -29.88 -14.73 -16.36
CA VAL A 435 -29.53 -14.97 -14.96
C VAL A 435 -28.15 -14.40 -14.73
N THR A 436 -28.04 -13.55 -13.73
CA THR A 436 -26.84 -12.77 -13.44
C THR A 436 -26.56 -12.81 -11.95
N THR A 437 -25.53 -12.08 -11.53
CA THR A 437 -25.32 -11.78 -10.12
C THR A 437 -25.30 -10.28 -9.90
N TYR A 438 -26.07 -9.82 -8.91
CA TYR A 438 -26.26 -8.41 -8.58
C TYR A 438 -25.77 -8.09 -7.17
N SER A 439 -25.01 -7.02 -7.00
CA SER A 439 -24.31 -6.71 -5.74
C SER A 439 -25.22 -6.15 -4.64
N HIS A 440 -26.41 -5.68 -5.01
CA HIS A 440 -27.36 -5.09 -4.06
C HIS A 440 -28.54 -6.02 -3.78
N LYS A 441 -29.19 -5.81 -2.65
CA LYS A 441 -30.41 -6.54 -2.28
C LYS A 441 -31.59 -6.02 -3.09
N ASP A 442 -32.26 -6.92 -3.79
CA ASP A 442 -33.40 -6.65 -4.68
C ASP A 442 -34.42 -7.79 -4.56
N GLU A 443 -35.69 -7.54 -4.84
CA GLU A 443 -36.74 -8.58 -4.86
C GLU A 443 -36.50 -9.61 -5.98
N ASN A 444 -35.79 -9.22 -7.04
CA ASN A 444 -35.31 -10.10 -8.11
C ASN A 444 -34.15 -11.02 -7.69
N ASN A 445 -33.72 -10.98 -6.42
CA ASN A 445 -32.75 -11.92 -5.87
C ASN A 445 -33.43 -13.14 -5.20
N LEU A 446 -34.76 -13.21 -5.22
CA LEU A 446 -35.54 -14.19 -4.47
C LEU A 446 -35.83 -15.45 -5.30
N TRP A 447 -35.49 -16.60 -4.73
CA TRP A 447 -35.65 -17.91 -5.35
C TRP A 447 -36.42 -18.85 -4.42
N LYS A 448 -37.40 -19.58 -4.96
CA LYS A 448 -38.15 -20.61 -4.23
C LYS A 448 -37.55 -21.98 -4.49
N ILE A 449 -37.28 -22.72 -3.41
CA ILE A 449 -36.79 -24.10 -3.49
C ILE A 449 -37.99 -25.02 -3.74
N LYS A 450 -37.95 -25.77 -4.84
CA LYS A 450 -39.00 -26.73 -5.21
C LYS A 450 -38.46 -28.16 -5.25
N TYR A 451 -39.40 -29.08 -5.07
CA TYR A 451 -39.16 -30.50 -5.31
C TYR A 451 -38.76 -30.74 -6.79
N PRO A 452 -37.99 -31.80 -7.05
CA PRO A 452 -37.61 -32.16 -8.41
C PRO A 452 -38.80 -32.65 -9.23
N GLU A 453 -39.77 -33.28 -8.55
CA GLU A 453 -41.05 -33.76 -9.08
C GLU A 453 -42.07 -32.61 -9.18
N ARG A 454 -43.04 -32.74 -10.11
CA ARG A 454 -44.06 -31.69 -10.35
C ARG A 454 -45.04 -31.54 -9.20
N GLU A 455 -45.28 -32.60 -8.44
CA GLU A 455 -46.18 -32.60 -7.29
C GLU A 455 -45.36 -32.65 -6.01
N ALA A 456 -45.65 -31.72 -5.09
CA ALA A 456 -45.04 -31.77 -3.77
C ALA A 456 -45.65 -32.94 -2.99
N PRO A 457 -44.84 -33.78 -2.32
CA PRO A 457 -45.39 -34.79 -1.42
C PRO A 457 -46.25 -34.09 -0.36
N PHE A 458 -47.47 -34.60 -0.14
CA PHE A 458 -48.38 -34.05 0.86
C PHE A 458 -47.80 -34.28 2.25
N SER A 459 -47.16 -33.26 2.82
CA SER A 459 -46.61 -33.28 4.18
C SER A 459 -46.98 -31.98 4.89
N THR A 460 -47.53 -32.11 6.08
CA THR A 460 -47.86 -30.98 6.97
C THR A 460 -46.62 -30.35 7.60
N SER A 461 -45.52 -31.09 7.73
CA SER A 461 -44.24 -30.59 8.25
C SER A 461 -43.28 -30.17 7.13
N PRO A 462 -42.53 -29.06 7.29
CA PRO A 462 -41.54 -28.64 6.30
C PRO A 462 -40.40 -29.65 6.22
N GLN A 463 -40.14 -30.18 5.02
CA GLN A 463 -39.00 -31.06 4.77
C GLN A 463 -37.72 -30.24 4.67
N ILE A 464 -36.82 -30.42 5.64
CA ILE A 464 -35.51 -29.75 5.68
C ILE A 464 -34.64 -30.24 4.53
N LEU A 465 -34.00 -29.29 3.84
CA LEU A 465 -33.07 -29.53 2.74
C LEU A 465 -31.75 -30.10 3.27
N LYS A 466 -31.33 -31.23 2.71
CA LYS A 466 -30.14 -31.97 3.12
C LYS A 466 -29.07 -32.02 2.03
N ASN A 467 -27.86 -32.39 2.43
CA ASN A 467 -26.77 -32.68 1.50
C ASN A 467 -27.15 -33.85 0.56
N GLY A 468 -26.95 -33.65 -0.74
CA GLY A 468 -27.29 -34.60 -1.80
C GLY A 468 -28.72 -34.47 -2.34
N ASP A 469 -29.54 -33.62 -1.75
CA ASP A 469 -30.93 -33.42 -2.19
C ASP A 469 -30.97 -32.80 -3.60
N LEU A 470 -31.95 -33.26 -4.39
CA LEU A 470 -32.25 -32.74 -5.72
C LEU A 470 -33.33 -31.66 -5.62
N ILE A 471 -33.11 -30.51 -6.25
CA ILE A 471 -34.01 -29.36 -6.20
C ILE A 471 -34.23 -28.73 -7.58
N ARG A 472 -35.29 -27.94 -7.69
CA ARG A 472 -35.43 -26.89 -8.70
C ARG A 472 -35.45 -25.53 -7.99
N LEU A 473 -34.87 -24.51 -8.60
CA LEU A 473 -34.91 -23.13 -8.11
C LEU A 473 -35.81 -22.30 -9.02
N GLU A 474 -36.97 -21.87 -8.52
CA GLU A 474 -37.90 -21.00 -9.25
C GLU A 474 -37.67 -19.55 -8.83
N HIS A 475 -37.42 -18.67 -9.81
CA HIS A 475 -37.35 -17.24 -9.55
C HIS A 475 -38.72 -16.69 -9.16
N VAL A 476 -38.83 -16.01 -8.02
CA VAL A 476 -40.13 -15.65 -7.41
C VAL A 476 -40.93 -14.68 -8.28
N ILE A 477 -40.28 -13.67 -8.85
CA ILE A 477 -40.94 -12.61 -9.63
C ILE A 477 -41.35 -13.11 -11.01
N THR A 478 -40.44 -13.77 -11.75
CA THR A 478 -40.69 -14.15 -13.15
C THR A 478 -41.22 -15.57 -13.33
N ARG A 479 -41.25 -16.37 -12.26
CA ARG A 479 -41.72 -17.76 -12.26
C ARG A 479 -40.97 -18.68 -13.23
N ARG A 480 -39.75 -18.32 -13.62
CA ARG A 480 -38.84 -19.15 -14.43
C ARG A 480 -37.94 -19.99 -13.52
N ASN A 481 -37.58 -21.19 -13.95
CA ASN A 481 -36.64 -22.06 -13.27
C ASN A 481 -35.19 -21.72 -13.65
N LEU A 482 -34.28 -21.84 -12.70
CA LEU A 482 -32.84 -21.81 -12.96
C LEU A 482 -32.48 -23.02 -13.84
N HIS A 483 -31.91 -22.72 -15.01
CA HIS A 483 -31.71 -23.68 -16.07
C HIS A 483 -30.29 -23.58 -16.61
N SER A 484 -29.76 -24.68 -17.13
CA SER A 484 -28.50 -24.67 -17.86
C SER A 484 -28.51 -25.73 -18.95
N HIS A 485 -27.84 -25.44 -20.07
CA HIS A 485 -27.85 -26.28 -21.27
C HIS A 485 -26.48 -26.25 -21.95
N GLN A 486 -26.27 -27.06 -23.00
CA GLN A 486 -24.97 -27.24 -23.66
C GLN A 486 -24.51 -26.07 -24.53
N GLU A 487 -25.05 -24.87 -24.33
CA GLU A 487 -24.57 -23.65 -25.00
C GLU A 487 -23.48 -22.99 -24.16
N VAL A 488 -22.58 -22.28 -24.83
CA VAL A 488 -21.46 -21.59 -24.21
C VAL A 488 -21.91 -20.34 -23.47
N ALA A 489 -21.28 -20.05 -22.33
CA ALA A 489 -21.55 -18.82 -21.61
C ALA A 489 -21.09 -17.57 -22.40
N PRO A 490 -21.78 -16.42 -22.29
CA PRO A 490 -21.55 -15.25 -23.14
C PRO A 490 -20.11 -14.70 -23.13
N ILE A 491 -19.47 -14.67 -21.97
CA ILE A 491 -18.12 -14.14 -21.78
C ILE A 491 -17.14 -15.28 -21.47
N THR A 492 -17.55 -16.26 -20.67
CA THR A 492 -16.69 -17.38 -20.29
C THR A 492 -16.95 -18.61 -21.14
N GLN A 493 -16.40 -18.58 -22.36
CA GLN A 493 -16.59 -19.58 -23.42
C GLN A 493 -16.22 -21.03 -23.06
N ARG A 494 -15.52 -21.27 -21.93
CA ARG A 494 -15.21 -22.62 -21.42
C ARG A 494 -16.29 -23.20 -20.50
N HIS A 495 -17.29 -22.40 -20.14
CA HIS A 495 -18.39 -22.79 -19.26
C HIS A 495 -19.70 -22.86 -20.03
N TYR A 496 -20.71 -23.47 -19.43
CA TYR A 496 -22.06 -23.51 -19.99
C TYR A 496 -22.89 -22.29 -19.55
N GLN A 497 -23.79 -21.86 -20.41
CA GLN A 497 -24.73 -20.77 -20.15
C GLN A 497 -25.76 -21.18 -19.09
N VAL A 498 -26.12 -20.23 -18.22
CA VAL A 498 -27.19 -20.38 -17.23
C VAL A 498 -28.27 -19.36 -17.53
N THR A 499 -29.52 -19.79 -17.52
CA THR A 499 -30.68 -19.00 -17.95
C THR A 499 -31.88 -19.23 -17.03
N GLY A 500 -32.92 -18.42 -17.21
CA GLY A 500 -34.25 -18.70 -16.67
C GLY A 500 -35.14 -19.33 -17.76
N TYR A 501 -35.64 -20.54 -17.50
CA TYR A 501 -36.45 -21.34 -18.44
C TYR A 501 -37.77 -21.84 -17.81
N GLY A 502 -38.67 -22.40 -18.62
CA GLY A 502 -39.98 -22.90 -18.17
C GLY A 502 -40.97 -21.76 -17.87
N GLN A 503 -42.21 -22.03 -17.48
CA GLN A 503 -43.19 -21.00 -17.12
C GLN A 503 -44.01 -21.48 -15.92
N ASP A 504 -44.33 -20.58 -14.99
CA ASP A 504 -45.05 -20.92 -13.74
C ASP A 504 -44.37 -22.05 -12.95
N GLY A 505 -43.04 -22.06 -13.00
CA GLY A 505 -42.19 -23.07 -12.39
C GLY A 505 -42.25 -24.45 -13.06
N VAL A 506 -42.89 -24.57 -14.23
CA VAL A 506 -42.91 -25.76 -15.08
C VAL A 506 -41.83 -25.63 -16.15
N GLY A 507 -40.83 -26.49 -16.10
CA GLY A 507 -39.84 -26.63 -17.17
C GLY A 507 -39.47 -28.10 -17.38
N ASP A 508 -38.24 -28.37 -17.79
CA ASP A 508 -37.80 -29.70 -18.21
C ASP A 508 -36.87 -30.36 -17.18
N GLY A 509 -36.04 -31.30 -17.63
CA GLY A 509 -35.06 -31.99 -16.78
C GLY A 509 -33.80 -31.17 -16.49
N ASN A 510 -33.49 -30.15 -17.29
CA ASN A 510 -32.32 -29.28 -17.15
C ASN A 510 -32.52 -28.17 -16.12
N ASP A 511 -33.62 -28.22 -15.37
CA ASP A 511 -33.89 -27.34 -14.23
C ASP A 511 -33.42 -27.96 -12.89
N MET A 512 -32.86 -29.16 -12.92
CA MET A 512 -32.55 -29.94 -11.72
C MET A 512 -31.12 -29.75 -11.23
N TRP A 513 -30.98 -29.42 -9.94
CA TRP A 513 -29.71 -29.13 -9.28
C TRP A 513 -29.56 -29.98 -8.02
N ILE A 514 -28.39 -30.60 -7.84
CA ILE A 514 -28.01 -31.31 -6.61
C ILE A 514 -27.39 -30.30 -5.66
N VAL A 515 -27.85 -30.30 -4.40
CA VAL A 515 -27.29 -29.47 -3.34
C VAL A 515 -26.17 -30.23 -2.65
N GLU A 516 -24.94 -29.73 -2.74
CA GLU A 516 -23.78 -30.31 -2.06
C GLU A 516 -23.29 -29.34 -0.97
N ILE A 517 -23.21 -29.81 0.28
CA ILE A 517 -22.62 -29.05 1.39
C ILE A 517 -21.11 -29.31 1.42
N VAL A 518 -20.32 -28.24 1.38
CA VAL A 518 -18.85 -28.29 1.28
C VAL A 518 -18.21 -27.91 2.62
N GLY A 519 -17.51 -28.87 3.23
CA GLY A 519 -16.74 -28.66 4.46
C GLY A 519 -17.11 -29.64 5.57
N VAL A 520 -16.44 -29.51 6.72
CA VAL A 520 -16.62 -30.37 7.90
C VAL A 520 -17.69 -29.75 8.79
N SER A 521 -18.95 -29.97 8.47
CA SER A 521 -20.04 -29.77 9.42
C SER A 521 -20.69 -31.12 9.68
N ASP A 522 -20.76 -31.55 10.94
CA ASP A 522 -21.46 -32.76 11.41
C ASP A 522 -22.99 -32.76 11.10
N ARG A 523 -23.46 -31.73 10.40
CA ARG A 523 -24.85 -31.47 10.08
C ARG A 523 -25.10 -31.75 8.60
N ASN A 524 -26.02 -32.67 8.33
CA ASN A 524 -26.46 -33.01 6.98
C ASN A 524 -27.48 -32.00 6.40
N SER A 525 -27.88 -30.96 7.14
CA SER A 525 -28.87 -29.96 6.69
C SER A 525 -28.24 -28.65 6.21
N VAL A 526 -28.86 -28.03 5.22
CA VAL A 526 -28.48 -26.70 4.74
C VAL A 526 -28.90 -25.65 5.76
N GLN A 527 -27.92 -24.91 6.26
CA GLN A 527 -28.09 -23.86 7.25
C GLN A 527 -27.83 -22.48 6.66
N THR A 528 -28.68 -21.53 7.01
CA THR A 528 -28.57 -20.12 6.64
C THR A 528 -27.23 -19.55 7.10
N VAL A 529 -26.51 -18.86 6.21
CA VAL A 529 -25.23 -18.16 6.39
C VAL A 529 -24.02 -19.06 6.67
N ARG A 530 -24.19 -20.17 7.39
CA ARG A 530 -23.09 -21.09 7.77
C ARG A 530 -22.73 -22.06 6.66
N SER A 531 -23.73 -22.66 6.02
CA SER A 531 -23.47 -23.71 5.03
C SER A 531 -22.84 -23.11 3.78
N LYS A 532 -21.71 -23.69 3.36
CA LYS A 532 -21.14 -23.46 2.04
C LYS A 532 -21.77 -24.50 1.12
N VAL A 533 -22.64 -24.06 0.24
CA VAL A 533 -23.35 -24.97 -0.68
C VAL A 533 -22.82 -24.81 -2.09
N ARG A 534 -22.78 -25.93 -2.81
CA ARG A 534 -22.54 -25.98 -4.25
C ARG A 534 -23.78 -26.53 -4.91
N LEU A 535 -24.21 -25.88 -6.00
CA LEU A 535 -25.33 -26.34 -6.81
C LEU A 535 -24.77 -27.01 -8.05
N ILE A 536 -24.91 -28.33 -8.13
CA ILE A 536 -24.41 -29.12 -9.26
C ILE A 536 -25.56 -29.43 -10.20
N HIS A 537 -25.46 -29.02 -11.45
CA HIS A 537 -26.45 -29.34 -12.46
C HIS A 537 -26.53 -30.86 -12.69
N TYR A 538 -27.73 -31.43 -12.61
CA TYR A 538 -27.92 -32.89 -12.54
C TYR A 538 -27.42 -33.62 -13.80
N TYR A 539 -27.80 -33.15 -15.00
CA TYR A 539 -27.43 -33.81 -16.26
C TYR A 539 -26.03 -33.46 -16.74
N MET A 540 -25.73 -32.16 -16.86
CA MET A 540 -24.44 -31.68 -17.38
C MET A 540 -23.26 -31.85 -16.42
N ARG A 541 -23.49 -32.16 -15.13
CA ARG A 541 -22.43 -32.35 -14.13
C ARG A 541 -21.44 -31.17 -14.06
N CYS A 542 -21.97 -29.96 -14.07
CA CYS A 542 -21.24 -28.72 -13.86
C CYS A 542 -21.78 -28.00 -12.61
N ALA A 543 -21.00 -27.09 -12.03
CA ALA A 543 -21.39 -26.36 -10.83
C ALA A 543 -21.75 -24.91 -11.13
N LEU A 544 -22.84 -24.41 -10.54
CA LEU A 544 -23.24 -23.02 -10.66
C LEU A 544 -22.14 -22.10 -10.11
N GLN A 545 -21.71 -21.13 -10.90
CA GLN A 545 -20.59 -20.25 -10.59
C GLN A 545 -20.85 -18.83 -11.09
N SER A 546 -20.47 -17.85 -10.28
CA SER A 546 -20.24 -16.46 -10.71
C SER A 546 -18.76 -16.08 -10.55
N HIS A 547 -18.32 -14.97 -11.12
CA HIS A 547 -16.93 -14.51 -11.05
C HIS A 547 -16.84 -13.01 -11.42
N ASP A 548 -15.62 -12.46 -11.54
CA ASP A 548 -15.37 -11.03 -11.71
C ASP A 548 -15.61 -10.49 -13.13
N LYS A 549 -16.20 -11.28 -14.03
CA LYS A 549 -16.52 -10.81 -15.38
C LYS A 549 -17.91 -10.20 -15.40
N ARG A 550 -17.98 -8.97 -15.91
CA ARG A 550 -19.23 -8.25 -16.12
C ARG A 550 -19.77 -8.54 -17.50
N LEU A 551 -21.09 -8.66 -17.60
CA LEU A 551 -21.78 -8.64 -18.87
C LEU A 551 -21.69 -7.24 -19.50
N PRO A 552 -21.78 -7.12 -20.83
CA PRO A 552 -21.87 -5.83 -21.50
C PRO A 552 -23.15 -5.06 -21.14
N LYS A 553 -23.36 -3.89 -21.75
CA LYS A 553 -24.52 -3.02 -21.50
C LYS A 553 -25.88 -3.74 -21.62
N TRP A 554 -26.01 -4.74 -22.50
CA TRP A 554 -27.24 -5.54 -22.63
C TRP A 554 -27.58 -6.38 -21.39
N GLY A 555 -26.57 -6.68 -20.56
CA GLY A 555 -26.69 -7.37 -19.27
C GLY A 555 -26.50 -6.43 -18.09
N TRP A 556 -26.72 -5.13 -18.28
CA TRP A 556 -26.70 -4.09 -17.25
C TRP A 556 -25.39 -4.00 -16.45
N GLU A 557 -24.27 -4.43 -17.03
CA GLU A 557 -22.96 -4.46 -16.38
C GLU A 557 -22.92 -5.27 -15.07
N GLN A 558 -23.88 -6.17 -14.91
CA GLN A 558 -23.98 -7.15 -13.83
C GLN A 558 -22.98 -8.28 -14.04
N LEU A 559 -22.72 -9.07 -13.00
CA LEU A 559 -21.73 -10.14 -13.05
C LEU A 559 -22.30 -11.40 -13.71
N GLU A 560 -21.48 -12.05 -14.55
CA GLU A 560 -21.84 -13.27 -15.29
C GLU A 560 -22.05 -14.48 -14.36
N VAL A 561 -23.15 -15.20 -14.57
CA VAL A 561 -23.41 -16.52 -13.97
C VAL A 561 -23.28 -17.61 -15.04
N THR A 562 -22.61 -18.70 -14.68
CA THR A 562 -22.27 -19.80 -15.59
C THR A 562 -22.35 -21.13 -14.87
N CYS A 563 -22.36 -22.24 -15.61
CA CYS A 563 -22.18 -23.58 -15.05
C CYS A 563 -20.78 -24.09 -15.41
N ASN A 564 -19.89 -24.16 -14.41
CA ASN A 564 -18.49 -24.50 -14.57
C ASN A 564 -18.30 -26.04 -14.57
N PRO A 565 -17.74 -26.64 -15.64
CA PRO A 565 -17.41 -28.07 -15.65
C PRO A 565 -16.43 -28.48 -14.54
N ASN A 566 -15.57 -27.57 -14.08
CA ASN A 566 -14.73 -27.79 -12.91
C ASN A 566 -15.49 -27.55 -11.61
N ILE A 567 -16.20 -28.58 -11.15
CA ILE A 567 -17.04 -28.57 -9.93
C ILE A 567 -16.27 -28.11 -8.68
N LYS A 568 -14.97 -28.40 -8.59
CA LYS A 568 -14.16 -28.10 -7.39
C LYS A 568 -13.64 -26.67 -7.31
N ASP A 569 -13.93 -25.83 -8.30
CA ASP A 569 -13.51 -24.42 -8.29
C ASP A 569 -14.08 -23.69 -7.04
N PRO A 570 -13.26 -22.99 -6.23
CA PRO A 570 -13.73 -22.25 -5.06
C PRO A 570 -14.83 -21.21 -5.36
N LYS A 571 -14.91 -20.70 -6.60
CA LYS A 571 -15.93 -19.74 -7.02
C LYS A 571 -17.31 -20.36 -7.20
N THR A 572 -17.44 -21.68 -7.13
CA THR A 572 -18.73 -22.40 -7.19
C THR A 572 -19.49 -22.39 -5.86
N LEU A 573 -18.91 -21.83 -4.80
CA LEU A 573 -19.50 -21.82 -3.47
C LEU A 573 -20.50 -20.69 -3.29
N TRP A 574 -21.68 -21.06 -2.79
CA TRP A 574 -22.79 -20.18 -2.45
C TRP A 574 -23.16 -20.30 -0.97
N SER A 575 -23.90 -19.32 -0.49
CA SER A 575 -24.50 -19.26 0.84
C SER A 575 -25.95 -18.88 0.68
N VAL A 576 -26.83 -19.56 1.40
CA VAL A 576 -28.17 -19.04 1.63
C VAL A 576 -28.04 -17.91 2.65
N GLU A 577 -28.47 -16.69 2.33
CA GLU A 577 -28.34 -15.54 3.23
C GLU A 577 -29.63 -15.18 3.95
N GLU A 578 -30.76 -15.16 3.24
CA GLU A 578 -32.07 -14.93 3.82
C GLU A 578 -32.99 -16.10 3.50
N VAL A 579 -33.86 -16.44 4.44
CA VAL A 579 -34.87 -17.48 4.32
C VAL A 579 -36.20 -16.93 4.79
N TRP A 580 -37.23 -17.01 3.94
CA TRP A 580 -38.60 -16.68 4.28
C TRP A 580 -39.43 -17.96 4.32
N ASP A 581 -39.71 -18.44 5.53
CA ASP A 581 -40.54 -19.61 5.77
C ASP A 581 -41.13 -19.57 7.20
N SER A 582 -42.43 -19.32 7.31
CA SER A 582 -43.13 -19.27 8.62
C SER A 582 -43.27 -20.63 9.29
N ARG A 583 -42.97 -21.72 8.58
CA ARG A 583 -43.05 -23.09 9.12
C ARG A 583 -41.82 -23.47 9.93
N LEU A 584 -40.73 -22.69 9.85
CA LEU A 584 -39.45 -22.98 10.49
C LEU A 584 -39.23 -22.09 11.71
N PRO A 585 -38.58 -22.59 12.77
CA PRO A 585 -38.25 -21.79 13.94
C PRO A 585 -37.16 -20.76 13.60
N ASN A 586 -37.38 -19.51 14.01
CA ASN A 586 -36.39 -18.46 13.87
C ASN A 586 -35.32 -18.54 14.97
N VAL A 587 -34.06 -18.28 14.62
CA VAL A 587 -32.94 -18.14 15.53
C VAL A 587 -32.36 -16.73 15.47
N SER A 588 -31.82 -16.25 16.59
CA SER A 588 -31.12 -14.96 16.63
C SER A 588 -29.87 -15.00 15.75
N PHE A 589 -29.71 -13.96 14.93
CA PHE A 589 -28.58 -13.85 14.01
C PHE A 589 -27.26 -13.46 14.71
N GLU A 590 -27.30 -13.02 15.97
CA GLU A 590 -26.10 -12.69 16.77
C GLU A 590 -25.10 -13.86 16.87
N VAL A 591 -25.63 -15.09 16.81
CA VAL A 591 -24.85 -16.34 16.82
C VAL A 591 -23.94 -16.49 15.59
N TYR A 592 -24.20 -15.72 14.53
CA TYR A 592 -23.42 -15.71 13.29
C TYR A 592 -22.52 -14.48 13.15
N SER A 593 -22.49 -13.61 14.16
CA SER A 593 -21.85 -12.32 14.05
C SER A 593 -20.31 -12.48 14.07
N PRO A 594 -19.59 -11.89 13.11
CA PRO A 594 -18.17 -12.17 12.95
C PRO A 594 -17.35 -11.54 14.07
N ASN A 595 -16.29 -12.23 14.48
CA ASN A 595 -15.31 -11.67 15.41
C ASN A 595 -14.45 -10.60 14.71
N PHE A 596 -13.67 -9.84 15.50
CA PHE A 596 -12.84 -8.77 14.94
C PHE A 596 -11.86 -9.27 13.87
N LEU A 597 -11.24 -10.45 14.05
CA LEU A 597 -10.25 -10.97 13.11
C LEU A 597 -10.92 -11.37 11.79
N GLU A 598 -12.11 -11.96 11.84
CA GLU A 598 -12.91 -12.27 10.65
C GLU A 598 -13.28 -11.00 9.88
N LYS A 599 -13.74 -9.95 10.58
CA LYS A 599 -14.00 -8.62 9.97
C LYS A 599 -12.75 -8.02 9.34
N PHE A 600 -11.64 -8.09 10.05
CA PHE A 600 -10.36 -7.55 9.60
C PHE A 600 -9.90 -8.25 8.34
N ILE A 601 -9.91 -9.58 8.31
CA ILE A 601 -9.54 -10.37 7.12
C ILE A 601 -10.51 -10.08 5.98
N GLU A 602 -11.82 -10.15 6.24
CA GLU A 602 -12.85 -9.88 5.23
C GLU A 602 -12.66 -8.52 4.58
N SER A 603 -12.45 -7.47 5.39
CA SER A 603 -12.20 -6.11 4.90
C SER A 603 -10.97 -6.06 3.98
N HIS A 604 -9.85 -6.71 4.35
CA HIS A 604 -8.66 -6.75 3.51
C HIS A 604 -8.88 -7.48 2.18
N VAL A 605 -9.65 -8.57 2.19
CA VAL A 605 -9.99 -9.28 0.95
C VAL A 605 -10.83 -8.38 0.04
N VAL A 606 -11.86 -7.71 0.58
CA VAL A 606 -12.70 -6.79 -0.20
C VAL A 606 -11.87 -5.58 -0.70
N MET A 607 -10.97 -5.02 0.10
CA MET A 607 -10.05 -3.94 -0.31
C MET A 607 -9.14 -4.36 -1.46
N THR A 608 -8.54 -5.56 -1.37
CA THR A 608 -7.63 -6.10 -2.40
C THR A 608 -8.38 -6.33 -3.71
N GLN A 609 -9.59 -6.88 -3.64
CA GLN A 609 -10.44 -7.10 -4.80
C GLN A 609 -10.89 -5.79 -5.42
N GLY A 610 -11.39 -4.84 -4.61
CA GLY A 610 -11.77 -3.52 -5.09
C GLY A 610 -10.62 -2.83 -5.82
N ASN A 611 -9.41 -2.89 -5.26
CA ASN A 611 -8.21 -2.33 -5.89
C ASN A 611 -7.88 -3.03 -7.22
N SER A 612 -7.98 -4.36 -7.29
CA SER A 612 -7.76 -5.11 -8.55
C SER A 612 -8.83 -4.84 -9.63
N GLY A 613 -10.03 -4.42 -9.20
CA GLY A 613 -11.15 -4.07 -10.06
C GLY A 613 -11.12 -2.64 -10.59
N LEU A 614 -10.30 -1.75 -10.02
CA LEU A 614 -10.11 -0.38 -10.50
C LEU A 614 -9.29 -0.39 -11.80
N LYS A 615 -9.99 -0.54 -12.92
CA LYS A 615 -9.43 -0.35 -14.26
C LYS A 615 -9.93 0.99 -14.83
N PRO A 616 -9.08 1.74 -15.52
CA PRO A 616 -9.50 2.98 -16.16
C PRO A 616 -10.61 2.70 -17.16
N SER A 617 -11.61 3.59 -17.19
CA SER A 617 -12.70 3.47 -18.16
C SER A 617 -12.18 3.76 -19.57
N GLU A 618 -12.83 3.20 -20.60
CA GLU A 618 -12.46 3.49 -21.98
C GLU A 618 -12.58 5.00 -22.26
N GLY A 619 -11.49 5.61 -22.74
CA GLY A 619 -11.41 7.04 -23.02
C GLY A 619 -11.02 7.92 -21.81
N GLU A 620 -10.82 7.35 -20.62
CA GLU A 620 -10.39 8.10 -19.44
C GLU A 620 -8.92 8.54 -19.54
N LEU A 621 -8.69 9.86 -19.42
CA LEU A 621 -7.37 10.48 -19.57
C LEU A 621 -6.47 10.29 -18.33
N THR A 622 -5.98 9.07 -18.11
CA THR A 622 -5.01 8.77 -17.04
C THR A 622 -3.56 9.15 -17.38
N SER A 623 -2.66 9.17 -16.38
CA SER A 623 -1.20 9.29 -16.55
C SER A 623 -0.52 7.93 -16.39
N ARG A 624 0.70 7.78 -16.94
CA ARG A 624 1.51 6.56 -16.88
C ARG A 624 2.75 6.76 -16.01
N PRO A 625 3.27 5.72 -15.32
CA PRO A 625 4.41 5.85 -14.41
C PRO A 625 5.66 6.54 -14.99
N TRP A 626 6.00 6.25 -16.26
CA TRP A 626 7.16 6.88 -16.92
C TRP A 626 6.97 8.39 -17.20
N GLN A 627 5.74 8.90 -17.17
CA GLN A 627 5.42 10.31 -17.41
C GLN A 627 5.72 11.18 -16.18
N TRP A 628 5.74 10.60 -14.98
CA TRP A 628 5.85 11.34 -13.73
C TRP A 628 7.24 11.98 -13.54
N PRO A 629 8.37 11.28 -13.76
CA PRO A 629 9.70 11.87 -13.54
C PRO A 629 10.07 13.03 -14.47
N ILE A 630 9.42 13.10 -15.65
CA ILE A 630 9.65 14.15 -16.66
C ILE A 630 8.52 15.17 -16.72
N ASP A 631 7.56 15.09 -15.79
CA ASP A 631 6.40 15.98 -15.70
C ASP A 631 5.68 16.17 -17.07
N TYR A 632 5.49 15.06 -17.79
CA TYR A 632 4.97 15.08 -19.16
C TYR A 632 3.50 15.51 -19.23
N LYS A 633 2.72 15.16 -18.21
CA LYS A 633 1.28 15.43 -18.13
C LYS A 633 0.90 15.67 -16.67
N GLY A 634 0.28 16.82 -16.39
CA GLY A 634 -0.29 17.13 -15.09
C GLY A 634 -1.75 16.71 -14.95
N GLN A 635 -2.33 17.00 -13.78
CA GLN A 635 -3.69 16.62 -13.42
C GLN A 635 -4.54 17.86 -13.11
N THR A 636 -5.72 17.95 -13.72
CA THR A 636 -6.68 19.03 -13.43
C THR A 636 -7.38 18.76 -12.10
N PHE A 637 -7.34 19.74 -11.19
CA PHE A 637 -7.96 19.67 -9.86
C PHE A 637 -9.32 20.36 -9.79
N SER A 638 -9.53 21.40 -10.61
CA SER A 638 -10.77 22.19 -10.66
C SER A 638 -10.92 22.85 -12.03
N GLY A 639 -12.17 23.07 -12.50
CA GLY A 639 -12.45 23.44 -13.88
C GLY A 639 -13.71 24.26 -14.18
N LYS A 640 -14.05 25.28 -13.37
CA LYS A 640 -14.98 26.36 -13.80
C LYS A 640 -14.24 27.70 -13.87
N ASP A 641 -14.34 28.54 -12.84
CA ASP A 641 -13.78 29.90 -12.84
C ASP A 641 -12.35 29.96 -12.28
N HIS A 642 -12.09 29.21 -11.20
CA HIS A 642 -10.74 29.03 -10.65
C HIS A 642 -10.18 27.66 -11.04
N ARG A 643 -9.18 27.66 -11.93
CA ARG A 643 -8.52 26.45 -12.42
C ARG A 643 -7.30 26.13 -11.56
N ILE A 644 -7.36 24.97 -10.90
CA ILE A 644 -6.20 24.42 -10.19
C ILE A 644 -5.68 23.27 -11.03
N TYR A 645 -4.36 23.26 -11.23
CA TYR A 645 -3.67 22.24 -11.99
C TYR A 645 -2.47 21.74 -11.17
N LEU A 646 -2.41 20.43 -11.00
CA LEU A 646 -1.30 19.76 -10.37
C LEU A 646 -0.22 19.53 -11.42
N LEU A 647 0.89 20.26 -11.26
CA LEU A 647 2.09 20.15 -12.07
C LEU A 647 3.29 20.42 -11.15
N ALA A 648 4.33 19.63 -11.31
CA ALA A 648 5.58 19.86 -10.59
C ALA A 648 6.33 21.05 -11.20
N TYR A 649 7.30 21.59 -10.47
CA TYR A 649 8.13 22.68 -11.00
C TYR A 649 9.22 22.10 -11.90
N LYS A 650 9.08 22.27 -13.23
CA LYS A 650 9.89 21.59 -14.28
C LYS A 650 11.41 21.79 -14.26
N ILE A 651 11.92 22.78 -13.51
CA ILE A 651 13.37 23.06 -13.43
C ILE A 651 14.02 22.28 -12.27
N LEU A 652 13.22 21.81 -11.31
CA LEU A 652 13.62 20.89 -10.24
C LEU A 652 13.48 19.44 -10.71
#